data_AF-A0A948R7B3-F1
#
_entry.id   AF-A0A948R7B3-F1
#
_cell.length_a   1.000
_cell.length_b   1.000
_cell.length_c   1.000
_cell.angle_alpha   90.00
_cell.angle_beta   90.00
_cell.angle_gamma   90.00
#
_symmetry.space_group_name_H-M   'P 1'
#
loop_
_entity.id
_entity.type
_entity.pdbx_description
1 polymer ?
#
loop_
_entity_poly.entity_id
_entity_poly.type
_entity_poly.pdbx_seq_one_letter_code
_entity_poly.pdbx_strand_id
1 'polypeptide(L)'
;MRCNPMRWWWGLLPVAALVWLAFVWEREPIELDLKSRTQNALATAGLNWAGTAFAGRDGLLKGLAFKDEHPGQAADVVRKVWGVRVVEEKVDLIDLVDNYTWSAETIGKSILLTGHVPSEEARLKLRALLEARFPGFTIDDRTTLARGAPEMPVWTGAIGFGLDRLAQLKSGKLEMSGLALSIAGEAVDFGSYKSAAAALASAVPDGVSIARNGIRPPIVSPYISGVSRSATHLILSGHVPGDEQRERIFALAKKSHPTLVIIDRMETGAGAPDGWEKTTAAIVSQLARLESGEGRVSDKALTLKGTAPDEDTAKAIATEIADALPKVFSFRHDIEFPDPTPPLVSPFTTTLEAAGGVVRLTGFVPDEASRASLIEAARKAFPDRPIEDALSLGSGQPEGWGRCILAGIEAAGRIGSGTATLSDKSLTVTAATSDEELAATLPGDLRAATTRACDSQVAVTLDLPPEPDLSWRAIHEGGNVLTLEGEVPDIETLTLLLSTARSQFPKSDIDNRMKIAGGYPKKWQKAASHGITLLRLLRRGEASLDGQTLTVTGEAADTAAATAIKDRLAHNLPKTYQGRDAIEVKSDAMIWAEVEAKRKAEEEAKRKAEEEAAARRRSEVEERARRQAEEEAAASQEDRAAEARRRANEAAESRRLLQELLDRRAAQKQAPGKTMNETDTRRALDEILARRAAEREAFARRKADAESSRLAEQEAVRRKADEDAARKAAAEAEARRLAEREAARRKAEEEAARKAAAEAEARRLAEQETVRRKADEDAARKAAAEAEARRLAEREAAAEAEARRLAEQEAARRKAEEEAERRKAEAAQQEAVARDRRAAQPPATAIPAAAFDCQKRISEAAKAGVILFDYASSELSADSRPTLDELARIAGSCPDVAIAVEGHTDSVGQRTDNRKLSLRRAESVIEYLVRAGVSRSRLRAVGYGEAHPLVPNSSSANRARNRRIEFSIDVNG
;
A
#
# COMPACT_ATOMS: atom_id res chain seq x y z
N MET A 1 -61.77 -91.55 105.27
CA MET A 1 -60.57 -90.86 105.81
C MET A 1 -60.86 -89.36 105.89
N ARG A 2 -60.33 -88.60 106.86
CA ARG A 2 -60.50 -87.14 106.87
C ARG A 2 -59.56 -86.51 105.84
N CYS A 3 -60.10 -85.83 104.82
CA CYS A 3 -59.31 -84.98 103.94
C CYS A 3 -58.74 -83.81 104.77
N ASN A 4 -57.41 -83.73 104.91
CA ASN A 4 -56.76 -82.63 105.60
C ASN A 4 -56.29 -81.58 104.57
N PRO A 5 -56.97 -80.42 104.42
CA PRO A 5 -56.62 -79.43 103.42
C PRO A 5 -55.22 -78.82 103.62
N MET A 6 -54.65 -78.87 104.83
CA MET A 6 -53.25 -78.47 105.04
C MET A 6 -52.26 -79.29 104.20
N ARG A 7 -52.56 -80.54 103.83
CA ARG A 7 -51.67 -81.33 102.96
C ARG A 7 -51.64 -80.85 101.50
N TRP A 8 -52.66 -80.11 101.04
CA TRP A 8 -52.66 -79.52 99.70
C TRP A 8 -51.80 -78.25 99.62
N TRP A 9 -51.66 -77.50 100.72
CA TRP A 9 -50.78 -76.33 100.78
C TRP A 9 -49.31 -76.66 100.46
N TRP A 10 -48.81 -77.80 100.92
CA TRP A 10 -47.45 -78.27 100.62
C TRP A 10 -47.24 -78.67 99.14
N GLY A 11 -48.31 -78.90 98.37
CA GLY A 11 -48.24 -79.05 96.91
C GLY A 11 -48.48 -77.73 96.17
N LEU A 12 -49.34 -76.85 96.69
CA LEU A 12 -49.61 -75.54 96.12
C LEU A 12 -48.42 -74.59 96.21
N LEU A 13 -47.61 -74.64 97.28
CA LEU A 13 -46.40 -73.82 97.41
C LEU A 13 -45.35 -74.08 96.30
N PRO A 14 -44.90 -75.32 96.04
CA PRO A 14 -43.96 -75.58 94.94
C PRO A 14 -44.59 -75.36 93.56
N VAL A 15 -45.90 -75.60 93.37
CA VAL A 15 -46.58 -75.26 92.10
C VAL A 15 -46.65 -73.75 91.89
N ALA A 16 -47.00 -72.96 92.91
CA ALA A 16 -47.00 -71.50 92.84
C ALA A 16 -45.59 -70.95 92.63
N ALA A 17 -44.58 -71.53 93.28
CA ALA A 17 -43.18 -71.18 93.06
C ALA A 17 -42.74 -71.48 91.62
N LEU A 18 -43.06 -72.67 91.07
CA LEU A 18 -42.74 -73.02 89.69
C LEU A 18 -43.49 -72.16 88.67
N VAL A 19 -44.77 -71.84 88.90
CA VAL A 19 -45.56 -70.94 88.04
C VAL A 19 -45.00 -69.51 88.10
N TRP A 20 -44.59 -69.03 89.26
CA TRP A 20 -43.92 -67.73 89.41
C TRP A 20 -42.55 -67.70 88.73
N LEU A 21 -41.76 -68.77 88.87
CA LEU A 21 -40.41 -68.86 88.31
C LEU A 21 -40.46 -69.02 86.78
N ALA A 22 -41.43 -69.78 86.24
CA ALA A 22 -41.76 -69.80 84.81
C ALA A 22 -42.25 -68.45 84.30
N PHE A 23 -43.10 -67.74 85.06
CA PHE A 23 -43.53 -66.37 84.73
C PHE A 23 -42.38 -65.36 84.74
N VAL A 24 -41.33 -65.58 85.55
CA VAL A 24 -40.11 -64.76 85.53
C VAL A 24 -39.20 -65.11 84.34
N TRP A 25 -39.02 -66.40 84.02
CA TRP A 25 -38.14 -66.84 82.93
C TRP A 25 -38.72 -66.67 81.52
N GLU A 26 -39.99 -66.99 81.28
CA GLU A 26 -40.61 -66.90 79.94
C GLU A 26 -40.95 -65.45 79.54
N ARG A 27 -40.95 -64.51 80.49
CA ARG A 27 -41.37 -63.13 80.25
C ARG A 27 -40.48 -62.40 79.24
N GLU A 28 -39.17 -62.43 79.42
CA GLU A 28 -38.22 -61.72 78.54
C GLU A 28 -38.19 -62.34 77.11
N PRO A 29 -38.17 -63.68 76.93
CA PRO A 29 -38.40 -64.31 75.63
C PRO A 29 -39.69 -63.87 74.94
N ILE A 30 -40.82 -63.83 75.66
CA ILE A 30 -42.13 -63.40 75.10
C ILE A 30 -42.12 -61.92 74.73
N GLU A 31 -41.55 -61.04 75.56
CA GLU A 31 -41.43 -59.60 75.26
C GLU A 31 -40.56 -59.35 74.01
N LEU A 32 -39.47 -60.09 73.84
CA LEU A 32 -38.55 -59.99 72.69
C LEU A 32 -39.15 -60.56 71.40
N ASP A 33 -39.82 -61.71 71.46
CA ASP A 33 -40.49 -62.32 70.31
C ASP A 33 -41.69 -61.49 69.83
N LEU A 34 -42.53 -61.00 70.75
CA LEU A 34 -43.62 -60.08 70.41
C LEU A 34 -43.07 -58.81 69.76
N LYS A 35 -42.01 -58.20 70.33
CA LYS A 35 -41.34 -57.04 69.73
C LYS A 35 -40.84 -57.31 68.32
N SER A 36 -40.19 -58.46 68.08
CA SER A 36 -39.70 -58.85 66.75
C SER A 36 -40.85 -58.99 65.74
N ARG A 37 -41.89 -59.74 66.10
CA ARG A 37 -43.03 -60.00 65.21
C ARG A 37 -43.86 -58.74 64.94
N THR A 38 -44.00 -57.83 65.90
CA THR A 38 -44.72 -56.55 65.70
C THR A 38 -43.90 -55.52 64.93
N GLN A 39 -42.58 -55.45 65.15
CA GLN A 39 -41.72 -54.56 64.36
C GLN A 39 -41.69 -54.99 62.88
N ASN A 40 -41.66 -56.30 62.61
CA ASN A 40 -41.76 -56.84 61.25
C ASN A 40 -43.13 -56.56 60.61
N ALA A 41 -44.23 -56.66 61.37
CA ALA A 41 -45.56 -56.33 60.88
C ALA A 41 -45.71 -54.83 60.54
N LEU A 42 -45.19 -53.93 61.40
CA LEU A 42 -45.14 -52.49 61.15
C LEU A 42 -44.29 -52.14 59.92
N ALA A 43 -43.12 -52.76 59.78
CA ALA A 43 -42.25 -52.56 58.62
C ALA A 43 -42.91 -53.03 57.31
N THR A 44 -43.59 -54.18 57.34
CA THR A 44 -44.37 -54.70 56.20
C THR A 44 -45.53 -53.78 55.82
N ALA A 45 -46.12 -53.08 56.79
CA ALA A 45 -47.15 -52.07 56.56
C ALA A 45 -46.59 -50.68 56.16
N GLY A 46 -45.27 -50.52 56.02
CA GLY A 46 -44.62 -49.23 55.74
C GLY A 46 -44.52 -48.28 56.93
N LEU A 47 -44.97 -48.68 58.12
CA LEU A 47 -45.05 -47.87 59.34
C LEU A 47 -43.74 -47.91 60.14
N ASN A 48 -42.61 -47.81 59.43
CA ASN A 48 -41.24 -47.91 59.97
C ASN A 48 -40.89 -46.82 61.02
N TRP A 49 -41.68 -45.75 61.10
CA TRP A 49 -41.55 -44.69 62.11
C TRP A 49 -41.97 -45.15 63.52
N ALA A 50 -42.77 -46.23 63.61
CA ALA A 50 -43.29 -46.76 64.85
C ALA A 50 -42.38 -47.87 65.41
N GLY A 51 -41.98 -47.72 66.66
CA GLY A 51 -41.28 -48.73 67.45
C GLY A 51 -42.20 -49.33 68.53
N THR A 52 -42.03 -50.61 68.81
CA THR A 52 -42.75 -51.29 69.90
C THR A 52 -41.84 -51.67 71.07
N ALA A 53 -42.35 -51.52 72.29
CA ALA A 53 -41.84 -52.15 73.51
C ALA A 53 -42.96 -52.99 74.15
N PHE A 54 -42.62 -54.00 74.96
CA PHE A 54 -43.59 -54.88 75.61
C PHE A 54 -43.37 -54.98 77.12
N ALA A 55 -44.48 -55.16 77.84
CA ALA A 55 -44.51 -55.60 79.23
C ALA A 55 -45.38 -56.86 79.31
N GLY A 56 -44.74 -58.02 79.38
CA GLY A 56 -45.37 -59.33 79.16
C GLY A 56 -46.00 -59.41 77.77
N ARG A 57 -47.31 -59.16 77.69
CA ARG A 57 -48.10 -59.21 76.45
C ARG A 57 -48.73 -57.86 76.07
N ASP A 58 -48.47 -56.82 76.87
CA ASP A 58 -49.00 -55.48 76.64
C ASP A 58 -47.97 -54.66 75.86
N GLY A 59 -48.34 -54.24 74.66
CA GLY A 59 -47.52 -53.43 73.79
C GLY A 59 -47.63 -51.95 74.14
N LEU A 60 -46.51 -51.26 74.04
CA LEU A 60 -46.41 -49.81 74.10
C LEU A 60 -45.84 -49.32 72.77
N LEU A 61 -46.70 -48.67 71.98
CA LEU A 61 -46.35 -48.06 70.71
C LEU A 61 -45.68 -46.71 70.96
N LYS A 62 -44.52 -46.48 70.35
CA LYS A 62 -43.76 -45.22 70.45
C LYS A 62 -43.25 -44.79 69.08
N GLY A 63 -43.08 -43.49 68.88
CA GLY A 63 -42.52 -42.93 67.65
C GLY A 63 -43.04 -41.52 67.40
N LEU A 64 -42.62 -40.96 66.26
CA LEU A 64 -43.10 -39.68 65.77
C LEU A 64 -43.89 -39.90 64.48
N ALA A 65 -45.18 -39.57 64.48
CA ALA A 65 -46.07 -39.83 63.36
C ALA A 65 -46.10 -38.67 62.33
N PHE A 66 -45.97 -39.04 61.05
CA PHE A 66 -45.97 -38.11 59.91
C PHE A 66 -47.37 -37.75 59.36
N LYS A 67 -48.43 -38.42 59.82
CA LYS A 67 -49.85 -38.12 59.51
C LYS A 67 -50.72 -38.44 60.71
N ASP A 68 -51.85 -37.75 60.86
CA ASP A 68 -52.79 -37.88 61.97
C ASP A 68 -53.45 -39.27 62.04
N GLU A 69 -53.58 -39.96 60.90
CA GLU A 69 -54.11 -41.33 60.82
C GLU A 69 -53.09 -42.42 61.22
N HIS A 70 -51.78 -42.14 61.09
CA HIS A 70 -50.74 -43.16 61.24
C HIS A 70 -50.69 -43.81 62.65
N PRO A 71 -50.88 -43.10 63.79
CA PRO A 71 -50.85 -43.71 65.11
C PRO A 71 -51.87 -44.85 65.26
N GLY A 72 -53.13 -44.61 64.88
CA GLY A 72 -54.20 -45.61 64.93
C GLY A 72 -53.96 -46.77 63.97
N GLN A 73 -53.49 -46.48 62.75
CA GLN A 73 -53.12 -47.53 61.78
C GLN A 73 -51.99 -48.44 62.31
N ALA A 74 -50.97 -47.86 62.95
CA ALA A 74 -49.87 -48.62 63.57
C ALA A 74 -50.34 -49.42 64.78
N ALA A 75 -51.18 -48.83 65.65
CA ALA A 75 -51.77 -49.54 66.78
C ALA A 75 -52.59 -50.75 66.32
N ASP A 76 -53.39 -50.60 65.27
CA ASP A 76 -54.19 -51.67 64.70
C ASP A 76 -53.38 -52.77 63.99
N VAL A 77 -52.24 -52.43 63.38
CA VAL A 77 -51.28 -53.43 62.87
C VAL A 77 -50.69 -54.23 64.04
N VAL A 78 -50.28 -53.58 65.13
CA VAL A 78 -49.72 -54.26 66.32
C VAL A 78 -50.78 -55.11 67.03
N ARG A 79 -52.02 -54.62 67.18
CA ARG A 79 -53.16 -55.37 67.77
C ARG A 79 -53.48 -56.67 67.02
N LYS A 80 -53.21 -56.73 65.71
CA LYS A 80 -53.46 -57.91 64.87
C LYS A 80 -52.37 -58.99 64.97
N VAL A 81 -51.23 -58.71 65.61
CA VAL A 81 -50.15 -59.71 65.78
C VAL A 81 -50.49 -60.68 66.90
N TRP A 82 -50.53 -61.97 66.57
CA TRP A 82 -50.88 -63.03 67.52
C TRP A 82 -50.00 -63.00 68.77
N GLY A 83 -50.64 -62.96 69.94
CA GLY A 83 -49.97 -62.93 71.24
C GLY A 83 -49.99 -61.55 71.91
N VAL A 84 -50.15 -60.44 71.17
CA VAL A 84 -50.43 -59.12 71.78
C VAL A 84 -51.76 -59.18 72.56
N ARG A 85 -51.88 -58.42 73.66
CA ARG A 85 -53.09 -58.37 74.50
C ARG A 85 -53.72 -56.97 74.54
N VAL A 86 -52.91 -55.95 74.75
CA VAL A 86 -53.28 -54.52 74.76
C VAL A 86 -52.22 -53.77 73.97
N VAL A 87 -52.58 -52.64 73.36
CA VAL A 87 -51.62 -51.67 72.82
C VAL A 87 -51.94 -50.29 73.41
N GLU A 88 -51.02 -49.78 74.23
CA GLU A 88 -51.01 -48.39 74.69
C GLU A 88 -50.28 -47.52 73.64
N GLU A 89 -50.86 -46.37 73.32
CA GLU A 89 -50.35 -45.46 72.29
C GLU A 89 -49.65 -44.26 72.97
N LYS A 90 -48.32 -44.19 72.87
CA LYS A 90 -47.50 -43.02 73.26
C LYS A 90 -46.67 -42.56 72.08
N VAL A 91 -47.40 -42.11 71.07
CA VAL A 91 -46.91 -41.59 69.80
C VAL A 91 -47.26 -40.10 69.75
N ASP A 92 -46.26 -39.26 69.55
CA ASP A 92 -46.47 -37.84 69.29
C ASP A 92 -46.55 -37.59 67.77
N LEU A 93 -47.28 -36.55 67.38
CA LEU A 93 -47.31 -36.07 66.00
C LEU A 93 -46.23 -35.00 65.82
N ILE A 94 -45.53 -35.01 64.69
CA ILE A 94 -44.55 -33.96 64.38
C ILE A 94 -45.29 -32.63 64.13
N ASP A 95 -44.63 -31.50 64.38
CA ASP A 95 -45.17 -30.17 64.14
C ASP A 95 -45.73 -30.00 62.71
N LEU A 96 -46.87 -29.32 62.62
CA LEU A 96 -47.51 -28.93 61.36
C LEU A 96 -47.04 -27.53 60.99
N VAL A 97 -46.55 -27.35 59.75
CA VAL A 97 -46.01 -26.08 59.25
C VAL A 97 -46.78 -25.65 58.01
N ASP A 98 -47.60 -24.59 58.15
CA ASP A 98 -48.46 -24.08 57.06
C ASP A 98 -47.66 -23.53 55.87
N ASN A 99 -46.52 -22.87 56.12
CA ASN A 99 -45.61 -22.41 55.08
C ASN A 99 -44.52 -23.45 54.81
N TYR A 100 -44.94 -24.60 54.26
CA TYR A 100 -44.06 -25.74 54.05
C TYR A 100 -42.97 -25.43 53.02
N THR A 101 -41.75 -25.22 53.51
CA THR A 101 -40.62 -24.69 52.73
C THR A 101 -39.43 -25.64 52.75
N TRP A 102 -38.77 -25.80 51.60
CA TRP A 102 -37.53 -26.57 51.45
C TRP A 102 -36.61 -25.84 50.46
N SER A 103 -35.29 -25.89 50.67
CA SER A 103 -34.33 -25.29 49.73
C SER A 103 -33.00 -26.03 49.67
N ALA A 104 -32.31 -25.87 48.53
CA ALA A 104 -30.95 -26.32 48.27
C ALA A 104 -30.13 -25.18 47.66
N GLU A 105 -28.98 -24.85 48.25
CA GLU A 105 -28.10 -23.76 47.82
C GLU A 105 -26.67 -24.26 47.59
N THR A 106 -26.09 -23.97 46.42
CA THR A 106 -24.73 -24.39 46.07
C THR A 106 -23.70 -23.38 46.59
N ILE A 107 -22.87 -23.79 47.55
CA ILE A 107 -21.84 -22.95 48.17
C ILE A 107 -20.47 -23.56 47.85
N GLY A 108 -19.85 -23.11 46.76
CA GLY A 108 -18.60 -23.69 46.24
C GLY A 108 -18.79 -25.13 45.78
N LYS A 109 -18.14 -26.09 46.45
CA LYS A 109 -18.34 -27.54 46.24
C LYS A 109 -19.20 -28.19 47.34
N SER A 110 -20.05 -27.42 47.99
CA SER A 110 -21.02 -27.91 48.97
C SER A 110 -22.45 -27.56 48.57
N ILE A 111 -23.42 -28.35 49.02
CA ILE A 111 -24.85 -28.04 48.91
C ILE A 111 -25.41 -27.95 50.31
N LEU A 112 -25.95 -26.78 50.65
CA LEU A 112 -26.66 -26.53 51.90
C LEU A 112 -28.15 -26.80 51.70
N LEU A 113 -28.71 -27.73 52.47
CA LEU A 113 -30.15 -28.02 52.49
C LEU A 113 -30.78 -27.41 53.75
N THR A 114 -31.89 -26.68 53.59
CA THR A 114 -32.61 -26.08 54.73
C THR A 114 -34.14 -26.13 54.53
N GLY A 115 -34.87 -25.86 55.59
CA GLY A 115 -36.32 -26.01 55.62
C GLY A 115 -36.73 -27.40 56.10
N HIS A 116 -37.75 -27.98 55.46
CA HIS A 116 -38.54 -29.07 56.02
C HIS A 116 -38.54 -30.30 55.11
N VAL A 117 -38.54 -31.49 55.71
CA VAL A 117 -38.71 -32.78 55.04
C VAL A 117 -39.80 -33.61 55.74
N PRO A 118 -40.63 -34.36 55.01
CA PRO A 118 -41.82 -35.00 55.58
C PRO A 118 -41.55 -36.33 56.29
N SER A 119 -40.39 -36.96 56.05
CA SER A 119 -39.92 -38.16 56.74
C SER A 119 -38.43 -38.38 56.52
N GLU A 120 -37.81 -39.23 57.36
CA GLU A 120 -36.44 -39.70 57.14
C GLU A 120 -36.26 -40.42 55.80
N GLU A 121 -37.26 -41.20 55.38
CA GLU A 121 -37.26 -41.88 54.08
C GLU A 121 -37.24 -40.87 52.91
N ALA A 122 -37.97 -39.76 53.04
CA ALA A 122 -37.93 -38.67 52.08
C ALA A 122 -36.56 -37.97 52.07
N ARG A 123 -35.96 -37.71 53.24
CA ARG A 123 -34.61 -37.14 53.35
C ARG A 123 -33.56 -38.04 52.68
N LEU A 124 -33.62 -39.35 52.90
CA LEU A 124 -32.73 -40.32 52.26
C LEU A 124 -32.91 -40.37 50.72
N LYS A 125 -34.14 -40.31 50.22
CA LYS A 125 -34.42 -40.23 48.77
C LYS A 125 -33.89 -38.93 48.17
N LEU A 126 -34.08 -37.79 48.83
CA LEU A 126 -33.54 -36.50 48.39
C LEU A 126 -32.01 -36.48 48.38
N ARG A 127 -31.37 -37.08 49.39
CA ARG A 127 -29.91 -37.26 49.45
C ARG A 127 -29.39 -38.06 48.26
N ALA A 128 -30.00 -39.21 47.93
CA ALA A 128 -29.61 -40.00 46.76
C ALA A 128 -29.82 -39.23 45.43
N LEU A 129 -30.89 -38.44 45.31
CA LEU A 129 -31.16 -37.60 44.14
C LEU A 129 -30.15 -36.45 43.97
N LEU A 130 -29.52 -36.00 45.06
CA LEU A 130 -28.44 -34.99 45.08
C LEU A 130 -27.08 -35.64 44.76
N GLU A 131 -26.74 -36.74 45.42
CA GLU A 131 -25.48 -37.49 45.21
C GLU A 131 -25.33 -37.94 43.75
N ALA A 132 -26.43 -38.31 43.09
CA ALA A 132 -26.46 -38.66 41.66
C ALA A 132 -26.30 -37.47 40.70
N ARG A 133 -26.71 -36.25 41.10
CA ARG A 133 -26.67 -35.03 40.26
C ARG A 133 -25.43 -34.18 40.46
N PHE A 134 -24.85 -34.21 41.67
CA PHE A 134 -23.73 -33.38 42.08
C PHE A 134 -22.56 -34.24 42.57
N PRO A 135 -21.97 -35.10 41.70
CA PRO A 135 -20.91 -36.01 42.09
C PRO A 135 -19.70 -35.25 42.63
N GLY A 136 -19.28 -35.59 43.85
CA GLY A 136 -18.15 -34.95 44.52
C GLY A 136 -18.46 -33.62 45.22
N PHE A 137 -19.74 -33.26 45.40
CA PHE A 137 -20.14 -32.19 46.31
C PHE A 137 -20.39 -32.71 47.74
N THR A 138 -20.11 -31.88 48.74
CA THR A 138 -20.43 -32.17 50.15
C THR A 138 -21.85 -31.71 50.49
N ILE A 139 -22.68 -32.58 51.06
CA ILE A 139 -24.08 -32.25 51.42
C ILE A 139 -24.16 -31.87 52.91
N ASP A 140 -24.39 -30.58 53.18
CA ASP A 140 -24.68 -30.01 54.50
C ASP A 140 -26.20 -29.97 54.70
N ASP A 141 -26.73 -31.00 55.35
CA ASP A 141 -28.18 -31.23 55.50
C ASP A 141 -28.67 -30.72 56.85
N ARG A 142 -29.36 -29.58 56.83
CA ARG A 142 -29.94 -28.92 58.00
C ARG A 142 -31.46 -28.90 57.95
N THR A 143 -32.06 -29.85 57.23
CA THR A 143 -33.51 -29.98 57.12
C THR A 143 -34.13 -30.50 58.42
N THR A 144 -35.28 -29.97 58.82
CA THR A 144 -36.06 -30.46 59.98
C THR A 144 -37.19 -31.38 59.53
N LEU A 145 -37.65 -32.28 60.40
CA LEU A 145 -38.86 -33.05 60.12
C LEU A 145 -40.09 -32.17 60.40
N ALA A 146 -41.03 -32.07 59.46
CA ALA A 146 -42.32 -31.40 59.69
C ALA A 146 -43.43 -31.96 58.78
N ARG A 147 -44.68 -31.80 59.23
CA ARG A 147 -45.90 -32.06 58.44
C ARG A 147 -46.37 -30.79 57.72
N GLY A 148 -47.24 -30.96 56.73
CA GLY A 148 -47.68 -29.88 55.83
C GLY A 148 -47.12 -29.99 54.39
N ALA A 149 -46.32 -31.02 54.11
CA ALA A 149 -45.84 -31.30 52.76
C ALA A 149 -47.00 -31.60 51.78
N PRO A 150 -46.92 -31.16 50.52
CA PRO A 150 -47.81 -31.60 49.44
C PRO A 150 -47.67 -33.11 49.15
N GLU A 151 -48.48 -33.63 48.23
CA GLU A 151 -48.45 -35.05 47.86
C GLU A 151 -47.05 -35.52 47.42
N MET A 152 -46.55 -36.56 48.09
CA MET A 152 -45.16 -37.03 48.00
C MET A 152 -44.64 -37.27 46.56
N PRO A 153 -45.39 -37.88 45.62
CA PRO A 153 -44.90 -38.07 44.26
C PRO A 153 -44.70 -36.75 43.51
N VAL A 154 -45.63 -35.80 43.68
CA VAL A 154 -45.58 -34.48 43.02
C VAL A 154 -44.46 -33.65 43.62
N TRP A 155 -44.37 -33.56 44.95
CA TRP A 155 -43.36 -32.78 45.65
C TRP A 155 -41.93 -33.29 45.40
N THR A 156 -41.70 -34.62 45.42
CA THR A 156 -40.37 -35.17 45.11
C THR A 156 -40.00 -35.07 43.63
N GLY A 157 -40.97 -35.21 42.71
CA GLY A 157 -40.78 -34.94 41.28
C GLY A 157 -40.43 -33.48 40.98
N ALA A 158 -41.11 -32.54 41.65
CA ALA A 158 -40.88 -31.10 41.54
C ALA A 158 -39.46 -30.71 42.02
N ILE A 159 -39.01 -31.27 43.15
CA ILE A 159 -37.63 -31.09 43.62
C ILE A 159 -36.63 -31.74 42.66
N GLY A 160 -36.91 -32.94 42.15
CA GLY A 160 -36.05 -33.60 41.14
C GLY A 160 -35.82 -32.72 39.91
N PHE A 161 -36.91 -32.24 39.29
CA PHE A 161 -36.87 -31.29 38.18
C PHE A 161 -36.11 -30.00 38.52
N GLY A 162 -36.32 -29.45 39.72
CA GLY A 162 -35.59 -28.28 40.20
C GLY A 162 -34.08 -28.52 40.34
N LEU A 163 -33.68 -29.69 40.84
CA LEU A 163 -32.28 -30.08 40.97
C LEU A 163 -31.62 -30.35 39.61
N ASP A 164 -32.37 -30.85 38.61
CA ASP A 164 -31.89 -30.95 37.22
C ASP A 164 -31.61 -29.58 36.59
N ARG A 165 -32.28 -28.51 37.05
CA ARG A 165 -31.96 -27.12 36.67
C ARG A 165 -30.80 -26.56 37.50
N LEU A 166 -30.75 -26.83 38.81
CA LEU A 166 -29.67 -26.38 39.70
C LEU A 166 -28.30 -26.95 39.30
N ALA A 167 -28.25 -28.19 38.81
CA ALA A 167 -27.03 -28.82 38.29
C ALA A 167 -26.49 -28.17 36.99
N GLN A 168 -27.29 -27.34 36.31
CA GLN A 168 -26.89 -26.55 35.15
C GLN A 168 -26.33 -25.16 35.54
N LEU A 169 -26.22 -24.87 36.84
CA LEU A 169 -25.74 -23.60 37.40
C LEU A 169 -24.36 -23.75 38.04
N LYS A 170 -23.48 -22.79 37.76
CA LYS A 170 -22.14 -22.61 38.35
C LYS A 170 -22.24 -22.19 39.82
N SER A 171 -23.27 -21.41 40.13
CA SER A 171 -23.76 -21.19 41.49
C SER A 171 -25.23 -20.80 41.43
N GLY A 172 -26.04 -21.28 42.37
CA GLY A 172 -27.46 -20.95 42.45
C GLY A 172 -28.14 -21.46 43.71
N LYS A 173 -29.40 -21.08 43.83
CA LYS A 173 -30.32 -21.49 44.89
C LYS A 173 -31.63 -21.99 44.28
N LEU A 174 -32.11 -23.09 44.84
CA LEU A 174 -33.40 -23.69 44.58
C LEU A 174 -34.26 -23.57 45.85
N GLU A 175 -35.46 -23.02 45.74
CA GLU A 175 -36.41 -22.88 46.84
C GLU A 175 -37.78 -23.44 46.41
N MET A 176 -38.45 -24.14 47.32
CA MET A 176 -39.79 -24.68 47.15
C MET A 176 -40.65 -24.22 48.34
N SER A 177 -41.79 -23.61 48.06
CA SER A 177 -42.85 -23.35 49.06
C SER A 177 -44.12 -24.04 48.60
N GLY A 178 -44.56 -25.09 49.30
CA GLY A 178 -45.58 -26.01 48.81
C GLY A 178 -45.16 -26.66 47.48
N LEU A 179 -45.85 -26.30 46.39
CA LEU A 179 -45.54 -26.68 45.00
C LEU A 179 -45.15 -25.46 44.11
N ALA A 180 -44.77 -24.35 44.74
CA ALA A 180 -44.29 -23.15 44.08
C ALA A 180 -42.75 -23.12 44.09
N LEU A 181 -42.16 -23.35 42.91
CA LEU A 181 -40.72 -23.44 42.70
C LEU A 181 -40.10 -22.08 42.36
N SER A 182 -39.02 -21.74 43.05
CA SER A 182 -38.15 -20.61 42.71
C SER A 182 -36.73 -21.10 42.47
N ILE A 183 -36.08 -20.61 41.42
CA ILE A 183 -34.67 -20.90 41.13
C ILE A 183 -33.95 -19.66 40.66
N ALA A 184 -32.73 -19.41 41.15
CA ALA A 184 -31.89 -18.30 40.72
C ALA A 184 -30.40 -18.68 40.75
N GLY A 185 -29.60 -18.10 39.86
CA GLY A 185 -28.15 -18.36 39.80
C GLY A 185 -27.51 -17.98 38.47
N GLU A 186 -26.23 -18.29 38.31
CA GLU A 186 -25.46 -18.15 37.07
C GLU A 186 -25.33 -19.52 36.40
N ALA A 187 -25.72 -19.65 35.14
CA ALA A 187 -25.54 -20.88 34.37
C ALA A 187 -24.04 -21.21 34.17
N VAL A 188 -23.70 -22.51 34.07
CA VAL A 188 -22.31 -22.95 33.79
C VAL A 188 -21.82 -22.44 32.44
N ASP A 189 -22.69 -22.51 31.44
CA ASP A 189 -22.46 -22.13 30.06
C ASP A 189 -23.79 -21.71 29.40
N PHE A 190 -23.77 -21.23 28.15
CA PHE A 190 -24.99 -20.77 27.50
C PHE A 190 -25.92 -21.90 26.98
N GLY A 191 -25.37 -23.08 26.67
CA GLY A 191 -26.18 -24.27 26.38
C GLY A 191 -26.97 -24.72 27.62
N SER A 192 -26.31 -24.75 28.78
CA SER A 192 -26.93 -24.93 30.10
C SER A 192 -28.00 -23.86 30.38
N TYR A 193 -27.74 -22.59 30.07
CA TYR A 193 -28.74 -21.51 30.18
C TYR A 193 -29.97 -21.77 29.29
N LYS A 194 -29.80 -22.01 27.98
CA LYS A 194 -30.91 -22.26 27.04
C LYS A 194 -31.68 -23.53 27.41
N SER A 195 -31.00 -24.59 27.84
CA SER A 195 -31.62 -25.82 28.35
C SER A 195 -32.48 -25.57 29.59
N ALA A 196 -31.93 -24.86 30.60
CA ALA A 196 -32.65 -24.58 31.83
C ALA A 196 -33.87 -23.66 31.61
N ALA A 197 -33.71 -22.61 30.78
CA ALA A 197 -34.79 -21.68 30.44
C ALA A 197 -35.93 -22.37 29.66
N ALA A 198 -35.61 -23.20 28.65
CA ALA A 198 -36.61 -23.94 27.88
C ALA A 198 -37.38 -24.94 28.77
N ALA A 199 -36.68 -25.66 29.65
CA ALA A 199 -37.31 -26.59 30.58
C ALA A 199 -38.25 -25.88 31.58
N LEU A 200 -37.86 -24.72 32.12
CA LEU A 200 -38.71 -23.89 32.98
C LEU A 200 -39.93 -23.29 32.27
N ALA A 201 -39.90 -23.17 30.94
CA ALA A 201 -41.01 -22.65 30.14
C ALA A 201 -41.97 -23.74 29.63
N SER A 202 -41.52 -25.00 29.48
CA SER A 202 -42.27 -26.03 28.72
C SER A 202 -42.22 -27.46 29.29
N ALA A 203 -41.44 -27.73 30.33
CA ALA A 203 -41.26 -29.07 30.90
C ALA A 203 -41.48 -29.10 32.44
N VAL A 204 -42.21 -28.12 32.98
CA VAL A 204 -42.59 -28.05 34.40
C VAL A 204 -43.57 -29.20 34.71
N PRO A 205 -43.36 -30.00 35.78
CA PRO A 205 -44.25 -31.11 36.11
C PRO A 205 -45.68 -30.68 36.47
N ASP A 206 -46.66 -31.54 36.20
CA ASP A 206 -48.07 -31.30 36.55
C ASP A 206 -48.25 -30.98 38.04
N GLY A 207 -49.05 -29.95 38.33
CA GLY A 207 -49.29 -29.46 39.70
C GLY A 207 -48.19 -28.54 40.27
N VAL A 208 -47.07 -28.35 39.57
CA VAL A 208 -45.97 -27.45 39.97
C VAL A 208 -46.13 -26.08 39.29
N SER A 209 -45.78 -25.02 40.01
CA SER A 209 -45.78 -23.65 39.46
C SER A 209 -44.40 -23.00 39.62
N ILE A 210 -44.00 -22.15 38.67
CA ILE A 210 -42.75 -21.38 38.76
C ILE A 210 -43.06 -20.01 39.37
N ALA A 211 -42.77 -19.85 40.66
CA ALA A 211 -42.91 -18.57 41.36
C ALA A 211 -41.81 -17.57 40.97
N ARG A 212 -40.60 -18.06 40.65
CA ARG A 212 -39.50 -17.20 40.19
C ARG A 212 -38.49 -17.96 39.34
N ASN A 213 -38.27 -17.47 38.11
CA ASN A 213 -37.06 -17.75 37.35
C ASN A 213 -36.09 -16.55 37.50
N GLY A 214 -34.94 -16.78 38.11
CA GLY A 214 -33.84 -15.84 38.26
C GLY A 214 -32.51 -16.40 37.74
N ILE A 215 -32.56 -17.40 36.85
CA ILE A 215 -31.36 -17.92 36.18
C ILE A 215 -30.82 -16.86 35.22
N ARG A 216 -29.50 -16.66 35.24
CA ARG A 216 -28.78 -15.71 34.39
C ARG A 216 -27.81 -16.45 33.47
N PRO A 217 -27.57 -15.98 32.24
CA PRO A 217 -26.50 -16.51 31.41
C PRO A 217 -25.13 -16.20 32.03
N PRO A 218 -24.08 -16.97 31.69
CA PRO A 218 -22.74 -16.80 32.25
C PRO A 218 -22.17 -15.41 31.93
N ILE A 219 -21.47 -14.82 32.90
CA ILE A 219 -20.76 -13.55 32.71
C ILE A 219 -19.39 -13.83 32.13
N VAL A 220 -19.14 -13.33 30.91
CA VAL A 220 -17.87 -13.51 30.21
C VAL A 220 -17.01 -12.25 30.32
N SER A 221 -15.73 -12.44 30.63
CA SER A 221 -14.72 -11.40 30.67
C SER A 221 -13.39 -11.96 30.14
N PRO A 222 -12.70 -11.29 29.19
CA PRO A 222 -13.11 -10.05 28.53
C PRO A 222 -14.34 -10.24 27.62
N TYR A 223 -15.25 -9.27 27.61
CA TYR A 223 -16.42 -9.29 26.75
C TYR A 223 -16.04 -8.87 25.33
N ILE A 224 -15.73 -9.86 24.48
CA ILE A 224 -15.28 -9.65 23.11
C ILE A 224 -16.46 -9.73 22.15
N SER A 225 -16.63 -8.72 21.30
CA SER A 225 -17.54 -8.74 20.14
C SER A 225 -16.88 -8.04 18.96
N GLY A 226 -17.16 -8.49 17.73
CA GLY A 226 -16.46 -7.98 16.55
C GLY A 226 -17.24 -8.12 15.26
N VAL A 227 -17.04 -7.15 14.37
CA VAL A 227 -17.61 -7.09 13.02
C VAL A 227 -16.46 -6.98 12.03
N SER A 228 -16.35 -7.92 11.11
CA SER A 228 -15.36 -7.91 10.04
C SER A 228 -16.03 -7.80 8.67
N ARG A 229 -15.48 -6.98 7.79
CA ARG A 229 -15.91 -6.76 6.41
C ARG A 229 -14.80 -7.17 5.44
N SER A 230 -15.15 -8.01 4.47
CA SER A 230 -14.39 -8.20 3.23
C SER A 230 -15.16 -7.63 2.03
N ALA A 231 -14.59 -7.75 0.83
CA ALA A 231 -15.25 -7.35 -0.42
C ALA A 231 -16.54 -8.14 -0.75
N THR A 232 -16.81 -9.26 -0.06
CA THR A 232 -17.93 -10.17 -0.36
C THR A 232 -18.79 -10.55 0.85
N HIS A 233 -18.26 -10.42 2.07
CA HIS A 233 -18.92 -10.89 3.29
C HIS A 233 -18.85 -9.86 4.42
N LEU A 234 -19.85 -9.88 5.30
CA LEU A 234 -19.78 -9.25 6.63
C LEU A 234 -19.94 -10.33 7.69
N ILE A 235 -18.96 -10.49 8.57
CA ILE A 235 -18.97 -11.47 9.66
C ILE A 235 -19.25 -10.76 10.97
N LEU A 236 -20.39 -11.08 11.61
CA LEU A 236 -20.72 -10.68 12.98
C LEU A 236 -20.24 -11.78 13.93
N SER A 237 -19.56 -11.44 15.03
CA SER A 237 -18.82 -12.43 15.82
C SER A 237 -18.63 -12.03 17.28
N GLY A 238 -18.25 -13.01 18.11
CA GLY A 238 -18.06 -12.81 19.56
C GLY A 238 -19.41 -12.76 20.27
N HIS A 239 -19.51 -11.97 21.34
CA HIS A 239 -20.63 -12.05 22.27
C HIS A 239 -21.70 -10.97 22.11
N VAL A 240 -22.95 -11.37 22.33
CA VAL A 240 -24.14 -10.51 22.27
C VAL A 240 -25.00 -10.68 23.55
N PRO A 241 -25.62 -9.62 24.11
CA PRO A 241 -26.28 -9.70 25.43
C PRO A 241 -27.45 -10.67 25.52
N GLY A 242 -28.16 -10.86 24.40
CA GLY A 242 -29.36 -11.69 24.28
C GLY A 242 -29.80 -11.81 22.83
N ASP A 243 -30.72 -12.73 22.55
CA ASP A 243 -31.17 -13.02 21.18
C ASP A 243 -31.88 -11.79 20.53
N GLU A 244 -32.53 -10.91 21.32
CA GLU A 244 -33.14 -9.67 20.80
C GLU A 244 -32.11 -8.68 20.24
N GLN A 245 -31.02 -8.44 20.98
CA GLN A 245 -29.93 -7.55 20.54
C GLN A 245 -29.22 -8.14 19.31
N ARG A 246 -29.15 -9.47 19.22
CA ARG A 246 -28.61 -10.21 18.06
C ARG A 246 -29.44 -9.93 16.81
N GLU A 247 -30.76 -10.07 16.89
CA GLU A 247 -31.66 -9.78 15.77
C GLU A 247 -31.57 -8.32 15.32
N ARG A 248 -31.51 -7.36 16.26
CA ARG A 248 -31.34 -5.93 15.98
C ARG A 248 -30.05 -5.63 15.21
N ILE A 249 -28.91 -6.17 15.65
CA ILE A 249 -27.60 -5.99 14.98
C ILE A 249 -27.56 -6.71 13.62
N PHE A 250 -28.13 -7.91 13.50
CA PHE A 250 -28.20 -8.66 12.24
C PHE A 250 -29.11 -7.97 11.20
N ALA A 251 -30.24 -7.40 11.64
CA ALA A 251 -31.12 -6.61 10.78
C ALA A 251 -30.45 -5.31 10.31
N LEU A 252 -29.70 -4.62 11.19
CA LEU A 252 -28.88 -3.47 10.82
C LEU A 252 -27.79 -3.84 9.81
N ALA A 253 -27.08 -4.96 10.01
CA ALA A 253 -26.06 -5.44 9.10
C ALA A 253 -26.61 -5.66 7.67
N LYS A 254 -27.77 -6.32 7.55
CA LYS A 254 -28.48 -6.49 6.27
C LYS A 254 -28.91 -5.17 5.63
N LYS A 255 -29.27 -4.16 6.44
CA LYS A 255 -29.69 -2.84 5.95
C LYS A 255 -28.51 -2.00 5.46
N SER A 256 -27.38 -2.02 6.18
CA SER A 256 -26.19 -1.22 5.85
C SER A 256 -25.30 -1.84 4.78
N HIS A 257 -25.35 -3.16 4.59
CA HIS A 257 -24.54 -3.90 3.61
C HIS A 257 -25.39 -4.78 2.68
N PRO A 258 -26.32 -4.21 1.87
CA PRO A 258 -27.25 -4.99 1.06
C PRO A 258 -26.60 -5.83 -0.06
N THR A 259 -25.33 -5.59 -0.36
CA THR A 259 -24.53 -6.31 -1.37
C THR A 259 -23.64 -7.43 -0.80
N LEU A 260 -23.48 -7.52 0.53
CA LEU A 260 -22.58 -8.48 1.18
C LEU A 260 -23.35 -9.67 1.75
N VAL A 261 -22.73 -10.85 1.74
CA VAL A 261 -23.25 -12.03 2.44
C VAL A 261 -23.01 -11.88 3.95
N ILE A 262 -24.08 -11.66 4.71
CA ILE A 262 -24.01 -11.50 6.17
C ILE A 262 -23.91 -12.87 6.84
N ILE A 263 -22.78 -13.14 7.51
CA ILE A 263 -22.54 -14.35 8.30
C ILE A 263 -22.67 -13.99 9.79
N ASP A 264 -23.58 -14.67 10.49
CA ASP A 264 -23.75 -14.54 11.93
C ASP A 264 -23.01 -15.67 12.66
N ARG A 265 -21.95 -15.31 13.39
CA ARG A 265 -21.20 -16.13 14.36
C ARG A 265 -21.24 -15.50 15.76
N MET A 266 -22.32 -14.79 16.10
CA MET A 266 -22.53 -14.23 17.43
C MET A 266 -23.05 -15.28 18.40
N GLU A 267 -22.42 -15.37 19.56
CA GLU A 267 -22.81 -16.23 20.68
C GLU A 267 -23.41 -15.37 21.79
N THR A 268 -24.52 -15.82 22.38
CA THR A 268 -25.17 -15.08 23.46
C THR A 268 -24.42 -15.24 24.78
N GLY A 269 -24.17 -14.14 25.51
CA GLY A 269 -23.44 -14.13 26.78
C GLY A 269 -23.58 -12.83 27.56
N ALA A 270 -23.52 -12.89 28.91
CA ALA A 270 -23.59 -11.72 29.78
C ALA A 270 -22.20 -11.10 30.02
N GLY A 271 -22.17 -9.90 30.61
CA GLY A 271 -20.94 -9.12 30.82
C GLY A 271 -20.75 -7.95 29.85
N ALA A 272 -21.72 -7.72 28.96
CA ALA A 272 -21.67 -6.62 28.00
C ALA A 272 -21.54 -5.24 28.68
N PRO A 273 -20.72 -4.32 28.13
CA PRO A 273 -20.58 -2.96 28.64
C PRO A 273 -21.84 -2.11 28.41
N ASP A 274 -22.09 -1.13 29.29
CA ASP A 274 -23.16 -0.15 29.12
C ASP A 274 -23.04 0.57 27.76
N GLY A 275 -24.10 0.47 26.94
CA GLY A 275 -24.13 1.06 25.59
C GLY A 275 -23.56 0.17 24.48
N TRP A 276 -23.24 -1.11 24.75
CA TRP A 276 -22.77 -2.09 23.75
C TRP A 276 -23.53 -2.02 22.40
N GLU A 277 -24.86 -2.05 22.43
CA GLU A 277 -25.68 -2.07 21.20
C GLU A 277 -25.45 -0.82 20.34
N LYS A 278 -25.32 0.37 20.96
CA LYS A 278 -25.02 1.62 20.23
C LYS A 278 -23.63 1.58 19.61
N THR A 279 -22.64 1.09 20.37
CA THR A 279 -21.26 0.95 19.90
C THR A 279 -21.16 -0.01 18.72
N THR A 280 -21.75 -1.21 18.84
CA THR A 280 -21.77 -2.21 17.76
C THR A 280 -22.56 -1.72 16.54
N ALA A 281 -23.68 -1.02 16.73
CA ALA A 281 -24.44 -0.41 15.64
C ALA A 281 -23.65 0.68 14.88
N ALA A 282 -22.85 1.48 15.58
CA ALA A 282 -21.95 2.46 14.96
C ALA A 282 -20.88 1.76 14.11
N ILE A 283 -20.24 0.70 14.63
CA ILE A 283 -19.26 -0.12 13.89
C ILE A 283 -19.88 -0.67 12.60
N VAL A 284 -21.03 -1.36 12.69
CA VAL A 284 -21.73 -1.91 11.52
C VAL A 284 -22.09 -0.84 10.50
N SER A 285 -22.45 0.37 10.94
CA SER A 285 -22.83 1.46 10.03
C SER A 285 -21.61 2.08 9.34
N GLN A 286 -20.48 2.26 10.04
CA GLN A 286 -19.30 2.90 9.49
C GLN A 286 -18.44 1.95 8.63
N LEU A 287 -18.46 0.64 8.90
CA LEU A 287 -17.88 -0.37 8.01
C LEU A 287 -18.54 -0.41 6.63
N ALA A 288 -19.70 0.23 6.42
CA ALA A 288 -20.27 0.41 5.09
C ALA A 288 -19.41 1.31 4.17
N ARG A 289 -18.62 2.22 4.76
CA ARG A 289 -17.79 3.23 4.06
C ARG A 289 -16.34 2.83 3.82
N LEU A 290 -15.84 1.82 4.54
CA LEU A 290 -14.51 1.22 4.29
C LEU A 290 -14.64 0.17 3.17
N GLU A 291 -13.56 -0.08 2.43
CA GLU A 291 -13.53 -1.16 1.44
C GLU A 291 -13.52 -2.53 2.14
N SER A 292 -12.64 -2.66 3.14
CA SER A 292 -12.52 -3.78 4.08
C SER A 292 -12.14 -3.28 5.49
N GLY A 293 -12.37 -4.07 6.53
CA GLY A 293 -11.98 -3.70 7.90
C GLY A 293 -12.52 -4.60 9.02
N GLU A 294 -12.03 -4.42 10.25
CA GLU A 294 -12.55 -5.05 11.48
C GLU A 294 -12.79 -3.99 12.56
N GLY A 295 -14.01 -3.90 13.08
CA GLY A 295 -14.32 -3.18 14.31
C GLY A 295 -14.56 -4.16 15.46
N ARG A 296 -13.80 -4.01 16.55
CA ARG A 296 -13.76 -4.95 17.67
C ARG A 296 -13.91 -4.22 19.01
N VAL A 297 -14.87 -4.67 19.81
CA VAL A 297 -15.05 -4.25 21.21
C VAL A 297 -14.51 -5.36 22.11
N SER A 298 -13.66 -5.00 23.07
CA SER A 298 -13.20 -5.87 24.16
C SER A 298 -13.42 -5.14 25.48
N ASP A 299 -14.42 -5.57 26.26
CA ASP A 299 -14.95 -4.85 27.41
C ASP A 299 -15.26 -3.38 27.05
N LYS A 300 -14.42 -2.44 27.52
CA LYS A 300 -14.56 -0.99 27.30
C LYS A 300 -13.57 -0.43 26.28
N ALA A 301 -12.85 -1.26 25.53
CA ALA A 301 -11.96 -0.82 24.46
C ALA A 301 -12.55 -1.13 23.08
N LEU A 302 -12.73 -0.10 22.25
CA LEU A 302 -13.02 -0.24 20.82
C LEU A 302 -11.74 -0.03 20.01
N THR A 303 -11.45 -0.97 19.11
CA THR A 303 -10.48 -0.81 18.02
C THR A 303 -11.18 -0.93 16.67
N LEU A 304 -10.98 0.02 15.76
CA LEU A 304 -11.41 -0.10 14.35
C LEU A 304 -10.19 -0.12 13.43
N LYS A 305 -10.11 -1.13 12.56
CA LYS A 305 -9.11 -1.25 11.49
C LYS A 305 -9.78 -1.30 10.12
N GLY A 306 -9.07 -0.88 9.07
CA GLY A 306 -9.48 -1.14 7.69
C GLY A 306 -8.94 -0.14 6.68
N THR A 307 -9.43 -0.21 5.44
CA THR A 307 -9.00 0.65 4.32
C THR A 307 -10.14 1.57 3.91
N ALA A 308 -9.92 2.88 3.96
CA ALA A 308 -10.81 3.91 3.43
C ALA A 308 -10.41 4.28 1.99
N PRO A 309 -11.35 4.74 1.14
CA PRO A 309 -11.04 5.19 -0.22
C PRO A 309 -10.19 6.47 -0.26
N ASP A 310 -10.27 7.31 0.78
CA ASP A 310 -9.61 8.61 0.87
C ASP A 310 -9.42 9.05 2.34
N GLU A 311 -8.54 10.04 2.55
CA GLU A 311 -8.17 10.55 3.87
C GLU A 311 -9.36 11.24 4.59
N ASP A 312 -10.21 11.97 3.87
CA ASP A 312 -11.36 12.67 4.46
C ASP A 312 -12.42 11.69 4.97
N THR A 313 -12.64 10.59 4.26
CA THR A 313 -13.48 9.47 4.70
C THR A 313 -12.87 8.78 5.92
N ALA A 314 -11.56 8.56 5.96
CA ALA A 314 -10.88 7.99 7.13
C ALA A 314 -11.03 8.89 8.38
N LYS A 315 -10.80 10.20 8.23
CA LYS A 315 -10.99 11.20 9.30
C LYS A 315 -12.44 11.25 9.77
N ALA A 316 -13.40 11.35 8.85
CA ALA A 316 -14.83 11.45 9.18
C ALA A 316 -15.33 10.22 9.94
N ILE A 317 -14.94 9.00 9.53
CA ILE A 317 -15.25 7.76 10.25
C ILE A 317 -14.69 7.79 11.67
N ALA A 318 -13.45 8.23 11.86
CA ALA A 318 -12.83 8.32 13.18
C ALA A 318 -13.55 9.33 14.10
N THR A 319 -13.87 10.53 13.60
CA THR A 319 -14.59 11.57 14.35
C THR A 319 -16.01 11.12 14.69
N GLU A 320 -16.78 10.63 13.72
CA GLU A 320 -18.17 10.21 13.92
C GLU A 320 -18.29 9.05 14.93
N ILE A 321 -17.32 8.12 14.98
CA ILE A 321 -17.29 7.06 16.00
C ILE A 321 -16.94 7.63 17.38
N ALA A 322 -15.95 8.54 17.46
CA ALA A 322 -15.57 9.16 18.72
C ALA A 322 -16.74 9.96 19.35
N ASP A 323 -17.45 10.74 18.55
CA ASP A 323 -18.62 11.53 18.98
C ASP A 323 -19.84 10.64 19.31
N ALA A 324 -20.02 9.52 18.60
CA ALA A 324 -21.10 8.59 18.88
C ALA A 324 -20.87 7.75 20.14
N LEU A 325 -19.63 7.60 20.62
CA LEU A 325 -19.29 6.64 21.66
C LEU A 325 -19.77 7.07 23.07
N PRO A 326 -20.35 6.16 23.86
CA PRO A 326 -20.57 6.40 25.29
C PRO A 326 -19.23 6.63 26.01
N LYS A 327 -19.14 7.63 26.90
CA LYS A 327 -17.92 8.04 27.64
C LYS A 327 -17.24 6.93 28.48
N VAL A 328 -17.86 5.75 28.61
CA VAL A 328 -17.27 4.59 29.28
C VAL A 328 -16.31 3.79 28.38
N PHE A 329 -16.32 4.03 27.06
CA PHE A 329 -15.43 3.38 26.11
C PHE A 329 -14.17 4.21 25.83
N SER A 330 -13.05 3.54 25.60
CA SER A 330 -11.89 4.09 24.90
C SER A 330 -11.91 3.68 23.43
N PHE A 331 -11.47 4.58 22.54
CA PHE A 331 -11.40 4.34 21.11
C PHE A 331 -9.96 4.43 20.61
N ARG A 332 -9.57 3.51 19.73
CA ARG A 332 -8.38 3.61 18.87
C ARG A 332 -8.77 3.16 17.46
N HIS A 333 -8.14 3.73 16.45
CA HIS A 333 -8.31 3.28 15.08
C HIS A 333 -6.97 3.18 14.35
N ASP A 334 -7.00 2.39 13.27
CA ASP A 334 -5.87 2.08 12.41
C ASP A 334 -6.45 1.95 10.99
N ILE A 335 -6.80 3.11 10.42
CA ILE A 335 -7.52 3.22 9.14
C ILE A 335 -6.52 3.72 8.12
N GLU A 336 -6.14 2.82 7.21
CA GLU A 336 -5.29 3.11 6.07
C GLU A 336 -6.12 3.73 4.95
N PHE A 337 -5.48 4.51 4.08
CA PHE A 337 -6.06 5.09 2.86
C PHE A 337 -4.94 5.19 1.81
N PRO A 338 -5.26 5.14 0.50
CA PRO A 338 -4.25 5.32 -0.53
C PRO A 338 -3.69 6.74 -0.49
N ASP A 339 -2.38 6.89 -0.75
CA ASP A 339 -1.77 8.20 -0.93
C ASP A 339 -2.49 8.98 -2.05
N PRO A 340 -2.76 10.30 -1.87
CA PRO A 340 -3.46 11.09 -2.86
C PRO A 340 -2.62 11.20 -4.14
N THR A 341 -3.01 10.45 -5.16
CA THR A 341 -2.32 10.44 -6.45
C THR A 341 -2.45 11.81 -7.15
N PRO A 342 -1.34 12.54 -7.39
CA PRO A 342 -1.44 13.90 -7.91
C PRO A 342 -2.08 13.93 -9.31
N PRO A 343 -2.95 14.92 -9.61
CA PRO A 343 -3.68 14.96 -10.87
C PRO A 343 -2.71 15.03 -12.06
N LEU A 344 -3.04 14.34 -13.15
CA LEU A 344 -2.22 14.34 -14.37
C LEU A 344 -2.34 15.67 -15.10
N VAL A 345 -1.25 16.42 -15.18
CA VAL A 345 -1.18 17.76 -15.78
C VAL A 345 -0.26 17.76 -17.01
N SER A 346 -0.73 18.37 -18.09
CA SER A 346 0.09 18.72 -19.25
C SER A 346 -0.43 20.05 -19.84
N PRO A 347 0.45 21.02 -20.18
CA PRO A 347 1.90 20.98 -20.01
C PRO A 347 2.31 20.99 -18.53
N PHE A 348 3.35 20.22 -18.18
CA PHE A 348 3.89 20.19 -16.83
C PHE A 348 4.84 21.38 -16.63
N THR A 349 4.31 22.48 -16.11
CA THR A 349 5.05 23.74 -15.97
C THR A 349 5.49 23.99 -14.53
N THR A 350 6.76 24.35 -14.34
CA THR A 350 7.36 24.81 -13.07
C THR A 350 8.17 26.07 -13.33
N THR A 351 7.94 27.14 -12.55
CA THR A 351 8.57 28.46 -12.76
C THR A 351 9.17 29.01 -11.47
N LEU A 352 10.41 29.48 -11.56
CA LEU A 352 11.02 30.44 -10.63
C LEU A 352 11.00 31.85 -11.24
N GLU A 353 10.56 32.83 -10.46
CA GLU A 353 10.63 34.27 -10.75
C GLU A 353 11.44 34.98 -9.64
N ALA A 354 12.55 35.63 -10.00
CA ALA A 354 13.43 36.36 -9.07
C ALA A 354 13.35 37.88 -9.27
N ALA A 355 12.14 38.45 -9.25
CA ALA A 355 11.87 39.88 -9.43
C ALA A 355 11.52 40.59 -8.10
N GLY A 356 11.66 41.93 -8.04
CA GLY A 356 11.10 42.75 -6.96
C GLY A 356 11.62 42.47 -5.53
N GLY A 357 12.79 41.87 -5.37
CA GLY A 357 13.37 41.52 -4.06
C GLY A 357 12.94 40.14 -3.52
N VAL A 358 11.79 39.62 -3.92
CA VAL A 358 11.29 38.27 -3.57
C VAL A 358 11.71 37.22 -4.61
N VAL A 359 11.71 35.93 -4.26
CA VAL A 359 11.82 34.83 -5.22
C VAL A 359 10.56 33.99 -5.13
N ARG A 360 9.81 33.87 -6.22
CA ARG A 360 8.54 33.15 -6.27
C ARG A 360 8.68 31.84 -7.03
N LEU A 361 8.20 30.75 -6.44
CA LEU A 361 8.07 29.43 -7.06
C LEU A 361 6.59 29.17 -7.37
N THR A 362 6.28 28.79 -8.62
CA THR A 362 4.90 28.57 -9.11
C THR A 362 4.81 27.38 -10.07
N GLY A 363 3.61 26.85 -10.24
CA GLY A 363 3.33 25.71 -11.12
C GLY A 363 3.33 24.38 -10.36
N PHE A 364 3.71 23.30 -11.03
CA PHE A 364 3.54 21.93 -10.54
C PHE A 364 4.87 21.27 -10.14
N VAL A 365 4.78 20.34 -9.18
CA VAL A 365 5.85 19.43 -8.74
C VAL A 365 5.31 18.02 -8.54
N PRO A 366 6.12 16.96 -8.72
CA PRO A 366 5.65 15.58 -8.65
C PRO A 366 5.35 15.10 -7.22
N ASP A 367 6.09 15.60 -6.24
CA ASP A 367 6.07 15.15 -4.85
C ASP A 367 6.64 16.22 -3.91
N GLU A 368 6.36 16.08 -2.60
CA GLU A 368 6.76 17.05 -1.58
C GLU A 368 8.29 17.07 -1.33
N ALA A 369 9.01 15.97 -1.61
CA ALA A 369 10.47 15.92 -1.51
C ALA A 369 11.14 16.75 -2.63
N SER A 370 10.57 16.72 -3.83
CA SER A 370 10.91 17.57 -4.95
C SER A 370 10.60 19.04 -4.68
N ARG A 371 9.45 19.33 -4.04
CA ARG A 371 9.10 20.68 -3.58
C ARG A 371 10.15 21.23 -2.60
N ALA A 372 10.52 20.46 -1.58
CA ALA A 372 11.55 20.83 -0.62
C ALA A 372 12.91 21.07 -1.31
N SER A 373 13.28 20.23 -2.28
CA SER A 373 14.51 20.37 -3.06
C SER A 373 14.55 21.65 -3.91
N LEU A 374 13.42 22.07 -4.51
CA LEU A 374 13.31 23.35 -5.22
C LEU A 374 13.46 24.54 -4.27
N ILE A 375 12.84 24.47 -3.10
CA ILE A 375 12.91 25.53 -2.08
C ILE A 375 14.33 25.65 -1.53
N GLU A 376 15.03 24.53 -1.28
CA GLU A 376 16.44 24.55 -0.86
C GLU A 376 17.34 25.14 -1.96
N ALA A 377 17.15 24.72 -3.20
CA ALA A 377 17.90 25.26 -4.34
C ALA A 377 17.67 26.76 -4.53
N ALA A 378 16.43 27.23 -4.39
CA ALA A 378 16.09 28.66 -4.46
C ALA A 378 16.73 29.46 -3.31
N ARG A 379 16.69 28.95 -2.07
CA ARG A 379 17.39 29.57 -0.91
C ARG A 379 18.91 29.63 -1.12
N LYS A 380 19.50 28.58 -1.70
CA LYS A 380 20.93 28.52 -2.00
C LYS A 380 21.34 29.46 -3.14
N ALA A 381 20.47 29.64 -4.14
CA ALA A 381 20.67 30.55 -5.26
C ALA A 381 20.46 32.03 -4.88
N PHE A 382 19.60 32.31 -3.89
CA PHE A 382 19.21 33.67 -3.49
C PHE A 382 19.14 33.81 -1.94
N PRO A 383 20.28 33.75 -1.23
CA PRO A 383 20.31 33.66 0.24
C PRO A 383 19.67 34.86 0.96
N ASP A 384 19.80 36.07 0.39
CA ASP A 384 19.30 37.31 0.99
C ASP A 384 17.85 37.67 0.58
N ARG A 385 17.13 36.76 -0.09
CA ARG A 385 15.77 37.02 -0.62
C ARG A 385 14.74 36.05 0.00
N PRO A 386 13.56 36.53 0.42
CA PRO A 386 12.48 35.64 0.86
C PRO A 386 11.97 34.79 -0.31
N ILE A 387 11.65 33.53 -0.01
CA ILE A 387 11.04 32.61 -0.98
C ILE A 387 9.51 32.59 -0.76
N GLU A 388 8.75 33.03 -1.76
CA GLU A 388 7.32 32.77 -1.88
C GLU A 388 7.11 31.41 -2.57
N ASP A 389 6.45 30.47 -1.88
CA ASP A 389 6.12 29.16 -2.43
C ASP A 389 4.63 29.08 -2.75
N ALA A 390 4.32 28.99 -4.04
CA ALA A 390 2.99 28.77 -4.60
C ALA A 390 3.00 27.56 -5.57
N LEU A 391 3.79 26.54 -5.24
CA LEU A 391 3.82 25.26 -5.96
C LEU A 391 2.63 24.38 -5.59
N SER A 392 2.14 23.59 -6.54
CA SER A 392 1.07 22.60 -6.39
C SER A 392 1.56 21.19 -6.74
N LEU A 393 0.98 20.15 -6.13
CA LEU A 393 1.25 18.77 -6.52
C LEU A 393 0.54 18.43 -7.83
N GLY A 394 1.24 17.74 -8.75
CA GLY A 394 0.69 17.22 -10.00
C GLY A 394 1.59 16.12 -10.57
N SER A 395 1.04 15.22 -11.37
CA SER A 395 1.79 14.19 -12.10
C SER A 395 1.86 14.52 -13.59
N GLY A 396 2.76 13.86 -14.34
CA GLY A 396 2.98 14.13 -15.78
C GLY A 396 4.32 14.81 -16.08
N GLN A 397 5.17 14.97 -15.07
CA GLN A 397 6.52 15.50 -15.20
C GLN A 397 7.36 14.68 -16.20
N PRO A 398 8.11 15.33 -17.10
CA PRO A 398 8.96 14.62 -18.06
C PRO A 398 10.17 13.98 -17.38
N GLU A 399 10.70 12.93 -18.00
CA GLU A 399 11.99 12.36 -17.68
C GLU A 399 13.08 13.45 -17.60
N GLY A 400 13.74 13.55 -16.44
CA GLY A 400 14.79 14.54 -16.19
C GLY A 400 14.31 15.91 -15.70
N TRP A 401 13.00 16.13 -15.50
CA TRP A 401 12.39 17.39 -15.00
C TRP A 401 13.20 18.10 -13.92
N GLY A 402 13.46 17.42 -12.79
CA GLY A 402 14.12 18.01 -11.62
C GLY A 402 15.51 18.55 -11.93
N ARG A 403 16.30 17.82 -12.73
CA ARG A 403 17.62 18.25 -13.18
C ARG A 403 17.56 19.55 -13.99
N CYS A 404 16.54 19.68 -14.82
CA CYS A 404 16.37 20.84 -15.70
C CYS A 404 15.94 22.10 -14.93
N ILE A 405 14.92 22.00 -14.07
CA ILE A 405 14.49 23.15 -13.28
C ILE A 405 15.56 23.59 -12.27
N LEU A 406 16.28 22.65 -11.63
CA LEU A 406 17.41 22.97 -10.73
C LEU A 406 18.53 23.73 -11.46
N ALA A 407 18.89 23.31 -12.69
CA ALA A 407 19.87 24.03 -13.50
C ALA A 407 19.38 25.43 -13.90
N GLY A 408 18.08 25.61 -14.14
CA GLY A 408 17.46 26.92 -14.37
C GLY A 408 17.50 27.82 -13.14
N ILE A 409 17.25 27.27 -11.95
CA ILE A 409 17.35 27.98 -10.66
C ILE A 409 18.79 28.43 -10.40
N GLU A 410 19.78 27.56 -10.62
CA GLU A 410 21.21 27.90 -10.48
C GLU A 410 21.65 28.99 -11.47
N ALA A 411 21.19 28.92 -12.72
CA ALA A 411 21.47 29.95 -13.73
C ALA A 411 20.87 31.31 -13.37
N ALA A 412 19.63 31.35 -12.90
CA ALA A 412 19.01 32.58 -12.40
C ALA A 412 19.73 33.12 -11.14
N GLY A 413 20.19 32.25 -10.24
CA GLY A 413 21.00 32.59 -9.08
C GLY A 413 22.30 33.31 -9.45
N ARG A 414 23.02 32.80 -10.45
CA ARG A 414 24.27 33.42 -10.96
C ARG A 414 24.08 34.84 -11.51
N ILE A 415 22.87 35.22 -11.91
CA ILE A 415 22.53 36.56 -12.41
C ILE A 415 21.94 37.44 -11.29
N GLY A 416 21.50 36.84 -10.17
CA GLY A 416 20.81 37.53 -9.07
C GLY A 416 19.36 37.94 -9.38
N SER A 417 18.92 37.84 -10.64
CA SER A 417 17.54 38.11 -11.08
C SER A 417 17.18 37.38 -12.37
N GLY A 418 15.89 37.34 -12.72
CA GLY A 418 15.37 36.71 -13.94
C GLY A 418 14.26 35.70 -13.67
N THR A 419 13.85 34.98 -14.71
CA THR A 419 12.83 33.92 -14.67
C THR A 419 13.35 32.63 -15.29
N ALA A 420 13.17 31.50 -14.61
CA ALA A 420 13.45 30.18 -15.13
C ALA A 420 12.15 29.36 -15.18
N THR A 421 11.64 29.07 -16.38
CA THR A 421 10.42 28.30 -16.61
C THR A 421 10.76 27.00 -17.31
N LEU A 422 10.45 25.86 -16.69
CA LEU A 422 10.44 24.56 -17.34
C LEU A 422 8.99 24.22 -17.70
N SER A 423 8.68 24.03 -18.98
CA SER A 423 7.36 23.60 -19.44
C SER A 423 7.52 22.34 -20.30
N ASP A 424 7.04 21.21 -19.78
CA ASP A 424 7.42 19.88 -20.26
C ASP A 424 8.95 19.81 -20.46
N LYS A 425 9.42 19.42 -21.64
CA LYS A 425 10.85 19.32 -21.96
C LYS A 425 11.50 20.64 -22.39
N SER A 426 10.80 21.77 -22.37
CA SER A 426 11.37 23.09 -22.74
C SER A 426 11.76 23.89 -21.50
N LEU A 427 13.06 24.09 -21.29
CA LEU A 427 13.59 24.96 -20.25
C LEU A 427 13.92 26.33 -20.85
N THR A 428 13.19 27.37 -20.45
CA THR A 428 13.46 28.77 -20.83
C THR A 428 13.99 29.56 -19.64
N VAL A 429 15.20 30.08 -19.75
CA VAL A 429 15.77 31.04 -18.78
C VAL A 429 15.87 32.42 -19.44
N THR A 430 15.19 33.41 -18.86
CA THR A 430 15.15 34.79 -19.36
C THR A 430 15.64 35.74 -18.27
N ALA A 431 16.59 36.61 -18.59
CA ALA A 431 17.16 37.57 -17.64
C ALA A 431 17.85 38.73 -18.35
N ALA A 432 18.11 39.80 -17.61
CA ALA A 432 19.00 40.89 -18.02
C ALA A 432 20.29 40.85 -17.19
N THR A 433 21.44 41.14 -17.80
CA THR A 433 22.71 41.32 -17.08
C THR A 433 23.57 42.37 -17.77
N SER A 434 24.37 43.10 -16.98
CA SER A 434 25.42 44.00 -17.47
C SER A 434 26.79 43.32 -17.55
N ASP A 435 26.89 42.05 -17.15
CA ASP A 435 28.14 41.25 -17.22
C ASP A 435 28.24 40.54 -18.58
N GLU A 436 29.17 41.04 -19.41
CA GLU A 436 29.46 40.55 -20.76
C GLU A 436 30.05 39.13 -20.77
N GLU A 437 30.80 38.73 -19.73
CA GLU A 437 31.39 37.39 -19.60
C GLU A 437 30.34 36.37 -19.13
N LEU A 438 29.49 36.74 -18.17
CA LEU A 438 28.35 35.92 -17.74
C LEU A 438 27.34 35.73 -18.88
N ALA A 439 27.03 36.78 -19.64
CA ALA A 439 26.12 36.70 -20.78
C ALA A 439 26.64 35.76 -21.88
N ALA A 440 27.96 35.74 -22.12
CA ALA A 440 28.59 34.85 -23.10
C ALA A 440 28.69 33.39 -22.63
N THR A 441 28.95 33.15 -21.34
CA THR A 441 29.22 31.80 -20.80
C THR A 441 27.96 31.04 -20.39
N LEU A 442 26.98 31.70 -19.76
CA LEU A 442 25.82 31.04 -19.16
C LEU A 442 24.96 30.21 -20.15
N PRO A 443 24.77 30.60 -21.43
CA PRO A 443 24.08 29.75 -22.42
C PRO A 443 24.83 28.46 -22.75
N GLY A 444 26.15 28.41 -22.57
CA GLY A 444 26.95 27.19 -22.67
C GLY A 444 26.80 26.33 -21.42
N ASP A 445 26.94 26.94 -20.25
CA ASP A 445 26.87 26.27 -18.95
C ASP A 445 25.51 25.59 -18.72
N LEU A 446 24.39 26.24 -19.05
CA LEU A 446 23.07 25.64 -18.88
C LEU A 446 22.85 24.43 -19.81
N ARG A 447 23.35 24.49 -21.05
CA ARG A 447 23.31 23.35 -21.98
C ARG A 447 24.17 22.18 -21.49
N ALA A 448 25.34 22.48 -20.91
CA ALA A 448 26.19 21.48 -20.28
C ALA A 448 25.49 20.83 -19.08
N ALA A 449 24.89 21.62 -18.18
CA ALA A 449 24.19 21.13 -16.99
C ALA A 449 22.95 20.28 -17.31
N THR A 450 22.19 20.64 -18.35
CA THR A 450 20.94 19.96 -18.74
C THR A 450 21.15 18.66 -19.55
N THR A 451 22.24 18.55 -20.33
CA THR A 451 22.72 17.29 -20.97
C THR A 451 21.62 16.40 -21.61
N ARG A 452 20.77 16.94 -22.48
CA ARG A 452 19.64 16.26 -23.16
C ARG A 452 18.43 15.86 -22.28
N ALA A 453 18.38 16.21 -21.00
CA ALA A 453 17.16 16.01 -20.18
C ALA A 453 16.00 16.92 -20.65
N CYS A 454 16.32 18.10 -21.19
CA CYS A 454 15.41 19.08 -21.74
C CYS A 454 16.09 19.86 -22.88
N ASP A 455 15.28 20.47 -23.74
CA ASP A 455 15.69 21.48 -24.70
C ASP A 455 15.81 22.83 -23.97
N SER A 456 17.04 23.29 -23.75
CA SER A 456 17.33 24.53 -23.03
C SER A 456 17.49 25.73 -23.96
N GLN A 457 16.56 26.68 -23.85
CA GLN A 457 16.61 28.00 -24.46
C GLN A 457 17.02 29.05 -23.41
N VAL A 458 17.93 29.94 -23.79
CA VAL A 458 18.48 30.97 -22.90
C VAL A 458 18.34 32.32 -23.59
N ALA A 459 17.46 33.16 -23.04
CA ALA A 459 17.19 34.53 -23.46
C ALA A 459 17.83 35.50 -22.44
N VAL A 460 19.15 35.42 -22.30
CA VAL A 460 19.92 36.42 -21.55
C VAL A 460 20.11 37.64 -22.44
N THR A 461 19.54 38.76 -22.03
CA THR A 461 19.72 40.05 -22.68
C THR A 461 20.91 40.76 -22.03
N LEU A 462 21.90 41.15 -22.82
CA LEU A 462 23.01 41.97 -22.36
C LEU A 462 22.53 43.42 -22.29
N ASP A 463 22.15 43.86 -21.10
CA ASP A 463 21.60 45.19 -20.83
C ASP A 463 22.75 46.14 -20.44
N LEU A 464 23.48 46.58 -21.46
CA LEU A 464 24.50 47.62 -21.30
C LEU A 464 23.84 49.00 -21.37
N PRO A 465 24.04 49.89 -20.38
CA PRO A 465 23.67 51.29 -20.53
C PRO A 465 24.42 51.90 -21.73
N PRO A 466 23.82 52.87 -22.45
CA PRO A 466 24.44 53.47 -23.62
C PRO A 466 25.80 54.11 -23.28
N GLU A 467 26.77 54.06 -24.22
CA GLU A 467 28.04 54.79 -24.03
C GLU A 467 27.73 56.29 -23.86
N PRO A 468 28.24 56.95 -22.81
CA PRO A 468 27.85 58.32 -22.49
C PRO A 468 28.48 59.31 -23.48
N ASP A 469 27.71 60.30 -23.90
CA ASP A 469 28.12 61.31 -24.88
C ASP A 469 28.95 62.43 -24.20
N LEU A 470 30.18 62.08 -23.80
CA LEU A 470 31.07 62.93 -23.00
C LEU A 470 32.04 63.71 -23.88
N SER A 471 31.95 65.05 -23.85
CA SER A 471 32.96 65.94 -24.41
C SER A 471 34.10 66.19 -23.42
N TRP A 472 35.33 65.85 -23.80
CA TRP A 472 36.54 66.04 -22.98
C TRP A 472 37.70 66.57 -23.80
N ARG A 473 38.53 67.46 -23.23
CA ARG A 473 39.63 68.11 -23.96
C ARG A 473 40.87 68.29 -23.09
N ALA A 474 42.04 68.08 -23.68
CA ALA A 474 43.35 68.38 -23.10
C ALA A 474 44.10 69.40 -23.97
N ILE A 475 44.58 70.49 -23.38
CA ILE A 475 45.18 71.63 -24.08
C ILE A 475 46.59 71.89 -23.54
N HIS A 476 47.58 71.89 -24.43
CA HIS A 476 48.99 72.21 -24.15
C HIS A 476 49.40 73.45 -24.97
N GLU A 477 49.49 74.62 -24.33
CA GLU A 477 49.71 75.88 -25.06
C GLU A 477 51.17 76.13 -25.50
N GLY A 478 52.10 75.26 -25.12
CA GLY A 478 53.54 75.38 -25.39
C GLY A 478 54.34 76.12 -24.29
N GLY A 479 53.70 76.40 -23.16
CA GLY A 479 54.36 76.77 -21.90
C GLY A 479 54.28 75.64 -20.87
N ASN A 480 54.66 75.93 -19.62
CA ASN A 480 54.62 74.97 -18.51
C ASN A 480 53.20 74.72 -17.96
N VAL A 481 52.16 74.66 -18.80
CA VAL A 481 50.77 74.39 -18.36
C VAL A 481 50.11 73.39 -19.30
N LEU A 482 49.44 72.39 -18.72
CA LEU A 482 48.51 71.50 -19.41
C LEU A 482 47.13 71.62 -18.74
N THR A 483 46.13 72.11 -19.49
CA THR A 483 44.75 72.17 -19.01
C THR A 483 43.99 70.91 -19.41
N LEU A 484 43.26 70.32 -18.48
CA LEU A 484 42.34 69.20 -18.71
C LEU A 484 40.92 69.64 -18.34
N GLU A 485 39.98 69.59 -19.28
CA GLU A 485 38.63 70.11 -19.09
C GLU A 485 37.56 69.26 -19.79
N GLY A 486 36.29 69.57 -19.49
CA GLY A 486 35.13 68.79 -19.94
C GLY A 486 34.72 67.73 -18.93
N GLU A 487 34.09 66.66 -19.44
CA GLU A 487 33.42 65.66 -18.62
C GLU A 487 34.15 64.32 -18.63
N VAL A 488 34.13 63.62 -17.50
CA VAL A 488 34.71 62.29 -17.31
C VAL A 488 33.68 61.35 -16.68
N PRO A 489 33.70 60.05 -17.00
CA PRO A 489 32.66 59.11 -16.56
C PRO A 489 32.67 58.86 -15.05
N ASP A 490 33.86 58.75 -14.46
CA ASP A 490 34.05 58.25 -13.10
C ASP A 490 35.34 58.79 -12.47
N ILE A 491 35.50 58.57 -11.15
CA ILE A 491 36.65 59.07 -10.37
C ILE A 491 37.95 58.30 -10.64
N GLU A 492 37.89 57.05 -11.08
CA GLU A 492 39.07 56.25 -11.43
C GLU A 492 39.69 56.77 -12.74
N THR A 493 38.84 57.06 -13.72
CA THR A 493 39.17 57.70 -14.99
C THR A 493 39.72 59.11 -14.78
N LEU A 494 39.10 59.93 -13.92
CA LEU A 494 39.66 61.23 -13.53
C LEU A 494 41.07 61.08 -12.95
N THR A 495 41.26 60.10 -12.06
CA THR A 495 42.55 59.82 -11.41
C THR A 495 43.60 59.31 -12.40
N LEU A 496 43.21 58.46 -13.36
CA LEU A 496 44.09 57.95 -14.42
C LEU A 496 44.51 59.04 -15.41
N LEU A 497 43.61 59.94 -15.81
CA LEU A 497 43.94 61.05 -16.71
C LEU A 497 44.90 62.04 -16.02
N LEU A 498 44.71 62.32 -14.73
CA LEU A 498 45.66 63.14 -13.95
C LEU A 498 47.03 62.48 -13.76
N SER A 499 47.09 61.16 -13.52
CA SER A 499 48.37 60.46 -13.39
C SER A 499 49.09 60.34 -14.73
N THR A 500 48.34 60.12 -15.82
CA THR A 500 48.85 60.13 -17.21
C THR A 500 49.43 61.51 -17.57
N ALA A 501 48.70 62.59 -17.30
CA ALA A 501 49.17 63.97 -17.53
C ALA A 501 50.47 64.27 -16.77
N ARG A 502 50.52 64.01 -15.46
CA ARG A 502 51.73 64.19 -14.64
C ARG A 502 52.92 63.34 -15.12
N SER A 503 52.65 62.14 -15.65
CA SER A 503 53.68 61.25 -16.20
C SER A 503 54.22 61.71 -17.56
N GLN A 504 53.37 62.23 -18.44
CA GLN A 504 53.78 62.69 -19.77
C GLN A 504 54.35 64.13 -19.76
N PHE A 505 53.89 64.99 -18.84
CA PHE A 505 54.29 66.39 -18.73
C PHE A 505 54.86 66.74 -17.33
N PRO A 506 55.97 66.09 -16.88
CA PRO A 506 56.52 66.26 -15.52
C PRO A 506 57.20 67.62 -15.26
N LYS A 507 57.05 68.59 -16.18
CA LYS A 507 57.54 69.98 -16.07
C LYS A 507 56.45 71.03 -16.23
N SER A 508 55.19 70.61 -16.38
CA SER A 508 54.05 71.49 -16.57
C SER A 508 53.10 71.37 -15.38
N ASP A 509 52.57 72.51 -14.93
CA ASP A 509 51.47 72.53 -13.98
C ASP A 509 50.20 72.00 -14.67
N ILE A 510 49.48 71.11 -13.97
CA ILE A 510 48.30 70.43 -14.51
C ILE A 510 47.04 71.11 -13.96
N ASP A 511 46.43 71.98 -14.77
CA ASP A 511 45.16 72.63 -14.43
C ASP A 511 44.00 71.64 -14.68
N ASN A 512 43.35 71.22 -13.60
CA ASN A 512 42.25 70.26 -13.65
C ASN A 512 40.90 70.95 -13.52
N ARG A 513 40.16 71.01 -14.62
CA ARG A 513 38.79 71.54 -14.73
C ARG A 513 37.78 70.45 -15.10
N MET A 514 38.19 69.18 -15.11
CA MET A 514 37.33 68.03 -15.42
C MET A 514 36.24 67.82 -14.36
N LYS A 515 35.03 67.43 -14.79
CA LYS A 515 33.90 67.10 -13.91
C LYS A 515 33.43 65.66 -14.12
N ILE A 516 33.03 64.98 -13.05
CA ILE A 516 32.43 63.64 -13.15
C ILE A 516 30.97 63.79 -13.56
N ALA A 517 30.61 63.23 -14.72
CA ALA A 517 29.26 63.25 -15.27
C ALA A 517 28.49 61.91 -15.08
N GLY A 518 29.23 60.80 -14.88
CA GLY A 518 28.67 59.46 -14.76
C GLY A 518 28.77 58.65 -16.06
N GLY A 519 28.93 57.32 -15.92
CA GLY A 519 28.98 56.36 -17.02
C GLY A 519 30.02 55.26 -16.81
N TYR A 520 30.12 54.31 -17.75
CA TYR A 520 31.10 53.21 -17.65
C TYR A 520 31.80 52.87 -19.00
N PRO A 521 32.81 53.64 -19.44
CA PRO A 521 33.42 53.47 -20.75
C PRO A 521 34.93 53.18 -20.67
N LYS A 522 35.28 51.93 -20.33
CA LYS A 522 36.67 51.38 -20.41
C LYS A 522 37.37 51.57 -21.78
N LYS A 523 36.61 51.92 -22.84
CA LYS A 523 37.13 52.28 -24.17
C LYS A 523 37.48 53.76 -24.26
N TRP A 524 36.56 54.66 -23.90
CA TRP A 524 36.76 56.12 -23.83
C TRP A 524 37.94 56.49 -22.93
N GLN A 525 38.06 55.85 -21.77
CA GLN A 525 39.20 56.00 -20.84
C GLN A 525 40.56 55.78 -21.53
N LYS A 526 40.65 54.81 -22.46
CA LYS A 526 41.86 54.53 -23.25
C LYS A 526 42.06 55.55 -24.38
N ALA A 527 40.99 56.03 -25.01
CA ALA A 527 41.07 57.08 -26.02
C ALA A 527 41.56 58.42 -25.44
N ALA A 528 41.00 58.86 -24.30
CA ALA A 528 41.40 60.10 -23.64
C ALA A 528 42.86 60.06 -23.13
N SER A 529 43.28 58.98 -22.45
CA SER A 529 44.66 58.81 -21.97
C SER A 529 45.69 58.69 -23.12
N HIS A 530 45.30 58.09 -24.24
CA HIS A 530 46.09 58.13 -25.48
C HIS A 530 46.19 59.55 -26.05
N GLY A 531 45.10 60.32 -26.06
CA GLY A 531 45.11 61.76 -26.42
C GLY A 531 46.15 62.58 -25.66
N ILE A 532 46.19 62.48 -24.33
CA ILE A 532 47.23 63.11 -23.48
C ILE A 532 48.64 62.67 -23.92
N THR A 533 48.80 61.38 -24.23
CA THR A 533 50.09 60.79 -24.63
C THR A 533 50.56 61.27 -26.02
N LEU A 534 49.64 61.59 -26.92
CA LEU A 534 49.94 62.15 -28.25
C LEU A 534 50.35 63.62 -28.19
N LEU A 535 49.78 64.42 -27.28
CA LEU A 535 50.16 65.83 -27.09
C LEU A 535 51.66 66.00 -26.78
N ARG A 536 52.31 65.01 -26.14
CA ARG A 536 53.76 65.05 -25.84
C ARG A 536 54.66 65.01 -27.08
N LEU A 537 54.09 64.77 -28.28
CA LEU A 537 54.78 64.84 -29.56
C LEU A 537 54.59 66.19 -30.29
N LEU A 538 53.78 67.10 -29.72
CA LEU A 538 53.54 68.45 -30.22
C LEU A 538 54.27 69.49 -29.36
N ARG A 539 54.68 70.60 -29.97
CA ARG A 539 55.17 71.80 -29.25
C ARG A 539 54.02 72.45 -28.48
N ARG A 540 52.89 72.63 -29.17
CA ARG A 540 51.60 73.07 -28.62
C ARG A 540 50.46 72.41 -29.41
N GLY A 541 49.33 72.18 -28.76
CA GLY A 541 48.19 71.50 -29.37
C GLY A 541 47.07 71.14 -28.41
N GLU A 542 45.98 70.63 -28.96
CA GLU A 542 44.78 70.16 -28.27
C GLU A 542 44.46 68.73 -28.70
N ALA A 543 44.07 67.89 -27.73
CA ALA A 543 43.47 66.57 -27.96
C ALA A 543 42.06 66.58 -27.38
N SER A 544 41.06 66.53 -28.24
CA SER A 544 39.63 66.52 -27.89
C SER A 544 39.00 65.17 -28.22
N LEU A 545 38.23 64.64 -27.27
CA LEU A 545 37.40 63.45 -27.44
C LEU A 545 35.94 63.89 -27.35
N ASP A 546 35.22 63.69 -28.45
CA ASP A 546 33.81 64.07 -28.61
C ASP A 546 33.04 62.84 -29.09
N GLY A 547 32.13 62.34 -28.24
CA GLY A 547 31.56 61.00 -28.35
C GLY A 547 32.63 59.91 -28.53
N GLN A 548 32.72 59.37 -29.74
CA GLN A 548 33.71 58.34 -30.14
C GLN A 548 34.83 58.87 -31.06
N THR A 549 34.95 60.18 -31.29
CA THR A 549 35.98 60.77 -32.16
C THR A 549 37.09 61.44 -31.34
N LEU A 550 38.31 60.90 -31.40
CA LEU A 550 39.51 61.57 -30.85
C LEU A 550 40.16 62.42 -31.95
N THR A 551 40.11 63.74 -31.79
CA THR A 551 40.76 64.71 -32.69
C THR A 551 42.00 65.29 -32.02
N VAL A 552 43.16 65.26 -32.71
CA VAL A 552 44.41 65.86 -32.22
C VAL A 552 44.90 66.94 -33.18
N THR A 553 45.05 68.16 -32.68
CA THR A 553 45.42 69.35 -33.48
C THR A 553 46.63 70.05 -32.88
N GLY A 554 47.52 70.62 -33.71
CA GLY A 554 48.61 71.47 -33.22
C GLY A 554 49.90 71.40 -34.04
N GLU A 555 50.99 71.91 -33.47
CA GLU A 555 52.28 72.09 -34.13
C GLU A 555 53.29 71.02 -33.70
N ALA A 556 53.66 70.12 -34.62
CA ALA A 556 54.74 69.17 -34.45
C ALA A 556 56.10 69.81 -34.73
N ALA A 557 57.13 69.41 -33.96
CA ALA A 557 58.49 69.94 -34.12
C ALA A 557 59.19 69.46 -35.40
N ASP A 558 58.78 68.30 -35.93
CA ASP A 558 59.32 67.67 -37.14
C ASP A 558 58.29 66.71 -37.77
N THR A 559 58.59 66.24 -38.99
CA THR A 559 57.72 65.36 -39.77
C THR A 559 57.59 63.95 -39.18
N ALA A 560 58.58 63.47 -38.42
CA ALA A 560 58.53 62.15 -37.80
C ALA A 560 57.55 62.17 -36.61
N ALA A 561 57.53 63.24 -35.81
CA ALA A 561 56.55 63.45 -34.76
C ALA A 561 55.11 63.49 -35.31
N ALA A 562 54.86 64.27 -36.37
CA ALA A 562 53.53 64.31 -37.02
C ALA A 562 53.11 62.94 -37.59
N THR A 563 54.04 62.22 -38.22
CA THR A 563 53.78 60.87 -38.76
C THR A 563 53.47 59.88 -37.64
N ALA A 564 54.21 59.93 -36.53
CA ALA A 564 54.01 59.07 -35.38
C ALA A 564 52.67 59.31 -34.66
N ILE A 565 52.13 60.55 -34.69
CA ILE A 565 50.78 60.81 -34.17
C ILE A 565 49.72 60.21 -35.10
N LYS A 566 49.84 60.41 -36.42
CA LYS A 566 48.91 59.84 -37.43
C LYS A 566 48.82 58.32 -37.35
N ASP A 567 49.96 57.64 -37.32
CA ASP A 567 50.04 56.19 -37.18
C ASP A 567 49.36 55.68 -35.88
N ARG A 568 49.63 56.36 -34.76
CA ARG A 568 49.02 56.01 -33.46
C ARG A 568 47.54 56.32 -33.36
N LEU A 569 47.02 57.28 -34.14
CA LEU A 569 45.57 57.53 -34.24
C LEU A 569 44.88 56.47 -35.10
N ALA A 570 45.56 55.94 -36.12
CA ALA A 570 45.04 54.85 -36.95
C ALA A 570 45.03 53.50 -36.24
N HIS A 571 46.06 53.18 -35.44
CA HIS A 571 46.31 51.82 -34.97
C HIS A 571 46.10 51.57 -33.46
N ASN A 572 46.13 52.59 -32.60
CA ASN A 572 46.12 52.39 -31.13
C ASN A 572 44.80 52.77 -30.44
N LEU A 573 43.75 53.10 -31.19
CA LEU A 573 42.42 53.38 -30.64
C LEU A 573 41.54 52.11 -30.51
N PRO A 574 40.54 52.10 -29.61
CA PRO A 574 39.53 51.03 -29.59
C PRO A 574 38.76 50.97 -30.92
N LYS A 575 38.36 49.78 -31.37
CA LYS A 575 37.76 49.55 -32.72
C LYS A 575 36.51 50.38 -33.07
N THR A 576 35.81 50.95 -32.10
CA THR A 576 34.64 51.83 -32.32
C THR A 576 35.00 53.32 -32.38
N TYR A 577 36.24 53.70 -32.09
CA TYR A 577 36.66 55.10 -31.96
C TYR A 577 37.42 55.55 -33.22
N GLN A 578 37.16 56.77 -33.68
CA GLN A 578 37.78 57.34 -34.87
C GLN A 578 38.88 58.33 -34.48
N GLY A 579 40.08 58.15 -35.03
CA GLY A 579 41.17 59.12 -34.94
C GLY A 579 41.07 60.17 -36.05
N ARG A 580 41.20 61.46 -35.69
CA ARG A 580 41.33 62.58 -36.64
C ARG A 580 42.52 63.44 -36.25
N ASP A 581 43.17 64.06 -37.23
CA ASP A 581 44.28 64.98 -36.97
C ASP A 581 44.20 66.27 -37.79
N ALA A 582 44.74 67.34 -37.23
CA ALA A 582 45.07 68.57 -37.94
C ALA A 582 46.43 69.06 -37.43
N ILE A 583 47.49 68.36 -37.86
CA ILE A 583 48.86 68.59 -37.37
C ILE A 583 49.70 69.32 -38.41
N GLU A 584 50.21 70.49 -38.03
CA GLU A 584 51.14 71.29 -38.83
C GLU A 584 52.59 71.00 -38.39
N VAL A 585 53.55 70.94 -39.32
CA VAL A 585 54.97 70.71 -39.01
C VAL A 585 55.73 72.03 -39.08
N LYS A 586 56.31 72.48 -37.96
CA LYS A 586 57.09 73.73 -37.90
C LYS A 586 58.48 73.52 -37.31
N SER A 587 59.47 73.57 -38.19
CA SER A 587 60.89 73.61 -37.82
C SER A 587 61.32 74.99 -37.33
N ASP A 588 62.38 75.08 -36.51
CA ASP A 588 62.85 76.36 -35.98
C ASP A 588 63.33 77.35 -37.06
N ALA A 589 63.81 76.84 -38.19
CA ALA A 589 64.12 77.64 -39.37
C ALA A 589 62.85 78.20 -40.04
N MET A 590 61.76 77.43 -40.09
CA MET A 590 60.47 77.92 -40.59
C MET A 590 59.85 78.97 -39.68
N ILE A 591 59.97 78.86 -38.35
CA ILE A 591 59.37 79.81 -37.41
C ILE A 591 59.96 81.22 -37.61
N TRP A 592 61.29 81.34 -37.72
CA TRP A 592 61.94 82.63 -38.01
C TRP A 592 61.61 83.13 -39.42
N ALA A 593 61.54 82.24 -40.41
CA ALA A 593 61.11 82.61 -41.76
C ALA A 593 59.63 83.07 -41.80
N GLU A 594 58.73 82.47 -41.00
CA GLU A 594 57.30 82.80 -40.97
C GLU A 594 57.06 84.19 -40.34
N VAL A 595 57.83 84.58 -39.32
CA VAL A 595 57.76 85.92 -38.72
C VAL A 595 58.21 87.01 -39.71
N GLU A 596 59.35 86.81 -40.39
CA GLU A 596 59.85 87.75 -41.40
C GLU A 596 58.97 87.74 -42.67
N ALA A 597 58.43 86.59 -43.05
CA ALA A 597 57.51 86.46 -44.18
C ALA A 597 56.16 87.11 -43.89
N LYS A 598 55.58 86.97 -42.68
CA LYS A 598 54.34 87.66 -42.32
C LYS A 598 54.47 89.18 -42.40
N ARG A 599 55.56 89.74 -41.87
CA ARG A 599 55.86 91.18 -41.97
C ARG A 599 55.91 91.67 -43.43
N LYS A 600 56.54 90.92 -44.33
CA LYS A 600 56.61 91.25 -45.76
C LYS A 600 55.30 90.96 -46.51
N ALA A 601 54.60 89.89 -46.15
CA ALA A 601 53.33 89.49 -46.76
C ALA A 601 52.18 90.41 -46.38
N GLU A 602 52.22 91.09 -45.23
CA GLU A 602 51.20 92.07 -44.85
C GLU A 602 51.35 93.37 -45.68
N GLU A 603 52.58 93.84 -45.92
CA GLU A 603 52.86 94.93 -46.88
C GLU A 603 52.57 94.51 -48.33
N GLU A 604 52.97 93.29 -48.73
CA GLU A 604 52.78 92.79 -50.10
C GLU A 604 51.33 92.44 -50.40
N ALA A 605 50.55 91.92 -49.44
CA ALA A 605 49.11 91.67 -49.60
C ALA A 605 48.34 92.99 -49.73
N LYS A 606 48.75 94.05 -49.03
CA LYS A 606 48.16 95.38 -49.18
C LYS A 606 48.39 95.94 -50.59
N ARG A 607 49.60 95.78 -51.14
CA ARG A 607 49.91 96.13 -52.54
C ARG A 607 49.17 95.24 -53.53
N LYS A 608 49.15 93.92 -53.30
CA LYS A 608 48.45 92.93 -54.14
C LYS A 608 46.93 93.09 -54.11
N ALA A 609 46.32 93.62 -53.06
CA ALA A 609 44.88 93.90 -53.04
C ALA A 609 44.51 95.03 -54.03
N GLU A 610 45.32 96.10 -54.08
CA GLU A 610 45.16 97.17 -55.06
C GLU A 610 45.52 96.70 -56.49
N GLU A 611 46.58 95.90 -56.61
CA GLU A 611 47.04 95.33 -57.88
C GLU A 611 46.07 94.27 -58.43
N GLU A 612 45.42 93.45 -57.58
CA GLU A 612 44.32 92.56 -57.95
C GLU A 612 43.03 93.32 -58.28
N ALA A 613 42.71 94.41 -57.57
CA ALA A 613 41.56 95.24 -57.93
C ALA A 613 41.74 95.90 -59.31
N ALA A 614 42.99 96.16 -59.72
CA ALA A 614 43.33 96.57 -61.08
C ALA A 614 43.40 95.39 -62.07
N ALA A 615 43.90 94.23 -61.64
CA ALA A 615 44.03 93.04 -62.49
C ALA A 615 42.70 92.37 -62.79
N ARG A 616 41.73 92.35 -61.86
CA ARG A 616 40.38 91.81 -62.09
C ARG A 616 39.65 92.58 -63.21
N ARG A 617 39.82 93.91 -63.26
CA ARG A 617 39.31 94.76 -64.37
C ARG A 617 40.03 94.51 -65.69
N ARG A 618 41.23 93.91 -65.68
CA ARG A 618 41.93 93.44 -66.89
C ARG A 618 41.49 92.02 -67.25
N SER A 619 41.34 91.12 -66.28
CA SER A 619 40.89 89.75 -66.52
C SER A 619 39.44 89.68 -67.00
N GLU A 620 38.55 90.59 -66.61
CA GLU A 620 37.20 90.69 -67.21
C GLU A 620 37.23 91.10 -68.70
N VAL A 621 38.26 91.84 -69.13
CA VAL A 621 38.48 92.22 -70.53
C VAL A 621 39.21 91.10 -71.28
N GLU A 622 40.21 90.49 -70.67
CA GLU A 622 40.94 89.34 -71.23
C GLU A 622 40.08 88.07 -71.29
N GLU A 623 39.15 87.83 -70.36
CA GLU A 623 38.23 86.69 -70.42
C GLU A 623 37.25 86.83 -71.59
N ARG A 624 36.78 88.05 -71.89
CA ARG A 624 36.01 88.32 -73.12
C ARG A 624 36.82 88.00 -74.37
N ALA A 625 38.07 88.46 -74.44
CA ALA A 625 38.97 88.14 -75.56
C ALA A 625 39.31 86.63 -75.62
N ARG A 626 39.43 85.97 -74.48
CA ARG A 626 39.78 84.56 -74.35
C ARG A 626 38.64 83.64 -74.75
N ARG A 627 37.38 83.98 -74.44
CA ARG A 627 36.21 83.25 -74.95
C ARG A 627 36.14 83.32 -76.48
N GLN A 628 36.43 84.47 -77.09
CA GLN A 628 36.60 84.59 -78.55
C GLN A 628 37.74 83.69 -79.07
N ALA A 629 38.91 83.71 -78.41
CA ALA A 629 40.03 82.85 -78.79
C ALA A 629 39.75 81.35 -78.55
N GLU A 630 38.85 80.98 -77.63
CA GLU A 630 38.44 79.60 -77.36
C GLU A 630 37.45 79.08 -78.40
N GLU A 631 36.57 79.93 -78.97
CA GLU A 631 35.78 79.60 -80.17
C GLU A 631 36.68 79.36 -81.40
N GLU A 632 37.69 80.22 -81.62
CA GLU A 632 38.69 80.03 -82.70
C GLU A 632 39.60 78.80 -82.46
N ALA A 633 39.97 78.52 -81.20
CA ALA A 633 40.77 77.35 -80.85
C ALA A 633 40.01 76.03 -81.01
N ALA A 634 38.69 76.01 -80.77
CA ALA A 634 37.85 74.84 -80.99
C ALA A 634 37.85 74.42 -82.47
N ALA A 635 37.70 75.37 -83.40
CA ALA A 635 37.84 75.12 -84.83
C ALA A 635 39.24 74.56 -85.19
N SER A 636 40.31 75.11 -84.59
CA SER A 636 41.68 74.62 -84.79
C SER A 636 41.92 73.21 -84.20
N GLN A 637 41.03 72.68 -83.37
CA GLN A 637 41.18 71.37 -82.75
C GLN A 637 40.71 70.23 -83.68
N GLU A 638 39.69 70.46 -84.52
CA GLU A 638 39.25 69.49 -85.53
C GLU A 638 40.31 69.31 -86.64
N ASP A 639 40.91 70.40 -87.14
CA ASP A 639 41.98 70.34 -88.14
C ASP A 639 43.19 69.51 -87.66
N ARG A 640 43.60 69.69 -86.40
CA ARG A 640 44.71 68.92 -85.80
C ARG A 640 44.36 67.43 -85.67
N ALA A 641 43.09 67.10 -85.42
CA ALA A 641 42.62 65.71 -85.42
C ALA A 641 42.63 65.09 -86.84
N ALA A 642 42.41 65.89 -87.89
CA ALA A 642 42.55 65.45 -89.27
C ALA A 642 44.03 65.22 -89.67
N GLU A 643 44.95 66.08 -89.23
CA GLU A 643 46.38 65.93 -89.54
C GLU A 643 47.02 64.74 -88.81
N ALA A 644 46.66 64.50 -87.54
CA ALA A 644 47.14 63.36 -86.75
C ALA A 644 46.86 62.00 -87.44
N ARG A 645 45.73 61.88 -88.15
CA ARG A 645 45.38 60.68 -88.94
C ARG A 645 46.29 60.46 -90.15
N ARG A 646 46.92 61.50 -90.71
CA ARG A 646 47.87 61.36 -91.83
C ARG A 646 49.21 60.79 -91.35
N ARG A 647 49.78 61.42 -90.31
CA ARG A 647 51.07 61.01 -89.71
C ARG A 647 51.05 59.58 -89.15
N ALA A 648 49.88 59.08 -88.73
CA ALA A 648 49.68 57.69 -88.32
C ALA A 648 49.90 56.66 -89.44
N ASN A 649 49.55 57.00 -90.70
CA ASN A 649 49.72 56.11 -91.84
C ASN A 649 51.19 56.08 -92.32
N GLU A 650 51.85 57.24 -92.39
CA GLU A 650 53.27 57.38 -92.77
C GLU A 650 54.21 56.64 -91.78
N ALA A 651 53.84 56.63 -90.50
CA ALA A 651 54.56 55.88 -89.46
C ALA A 651 54.42 54.34 -89.59
N ALA A 652 53.40 53.83 -90.30
CA ALA A 652 53.25 52.40 -90.57
C ALA A 652 54.16 51.94 -91.73
N GLU A 653 54.29 52.76 -92.77
CA GLU A 653 55.15 52.49 -93.93
C GLU A 653 56.64 52.53 -93.55
N SER A 654 57.02 53.49 -92.72
CA SER A 654 58.39 53.63 -92.18
C SER A 654 58.90 52.38 -91.43
N ARG A 655 58.00 51.57 -90.85
CA ARG A 655 58.37 50.33 -90.12
C ARG A 655 58.67 49.16 -91.05
N ARG A 656 58.17 49.13 -92.29
CA ARG A 656 58.53 48.10 -93.29
C ARG A 656 59.98 48.23 -93.73
N LEU A 657 60.43 49.46 -94.01
CA LEU A 657 61.80 49.76 -94.43
C LEU A 657 62.86 49.44 -93.37
N LEU A 658 62.54 49.54 -92.08
CA LEU A 658 63.48 49.21 -91.01
C LEU A 658 63.75 47.69 -90.92
N GLN A 659 62.77 46.84 -91.25
CA GLN A 659 62.92 45.39 -91.22
C GLN A 659 63.91 44.91 -92.31
N GLU A 660 63.80 45.44 -93.52
CA GLU A 660 64.64 45.03 -94.67
C GLU A 660 66.14 45.38 -94.47
N LEU A 661 66.45 46.39 -93.66
CA LEU A 661 67.83 46.80 -93.36
C LEU A 661 68.51 45.93 -92.30
N LEU A 662 67.75 45.21 -91.47
CA LEU A 662 68.32 44.30 -90.46
C LEU A 662 68.84 43.01 -91.09
N ASP A 663 68.08 42.43 -92.02
CA ASP A 663 68.47 41.18 -92.72
C ASP A 663 69.77 41.33 -93.54
N ARG A 664 70.04 42.54 -94.06
CA ARG A 664 71.28 42.82 -94.83
C ARG A 664 72.54 42.96 -93.99
N ARG A 665 72.45 43.08 -92.65
CA ARG A 665 73.62 43.33 -91.78
C ARG A 665 74.22 42.06 -91.15
N ALA A 666 73.63 40.90 -91.36
CA ALA A 666 74.09 39.61 -90.81
C ALA A 666 75.32 38.99 -91.54
N ALA A 667 75.95 39.69 -92.49
CA ALA A 667 76.86 39.07 -93.46
C ALA A 667 78.16 39.86 -93.76
N GLN A 668 79.05 40.07 -92.78
CA GLN A 668 80.51 40.22 -93.00
C GLN A 668 81.34 39.99 -91.72
N LYS A 669 82.67 39.80 -91.83
CA LYS A 669 83.53 39.09 -90.84
C LYS A 669 84.90 39.78 -90.56
N GLN A 670 85.57 39.29 -89.51
CA GLN A 670 87.04 39.11 -89.33
C GLN A 670 87.99 40.27 -88.84
N ALA A 671 88.44 40.13 -87.58
CA ALA A 671 89.86 39.95 -87.17
C ALA A 671 90.85 41.18 -87.14
N PRO A 672 92.19 41.06 -86.86
CA PRO A 672 92.74 41.38 -85.51
C PRO A 672 94.14 42.09 -85.37
N GLY A 673 94.52 42.59 -84.17
CA GLY A 673 95.87 42.36 -83.58
C GLY A 673 96.90 43.50 -83.23
N LYS A 674 97.42 43.45 -81.99
CA LYS A 674 98.85 43.54 -81.50
C LYS A 674 99.73 44.84 -81.38
N THR A 675 100.64 44.79 -80.36
CA THR A 675 102.04 45.34 -80.18
C THR A 675 102.40 46.80 -79.76
N MET A 676 102.68 47.00 -78.46
CA MET A 676 104.00 47.21 -77.76
C MET A 676 105.13 48.16 -78.29
N ASN A 677 105.61 49.09 -77.43
CA ASN A 677 107.01 49.55 -77.18
C ASN A 677 107.01 50.75 -76.16
N GLU A 678 107.88 50.99 -75.16
CA GLU A 678 109.07 50.32 -74.55
C GLU A 678 110.51 50.84 -74.86
N THR A 679 110.87 52.13 -74.63
CA THR A 679 112.29 52.59 -74.69
C THR A 679 112.68 53.82 -73.84
N ASP A 680 112.47 53.82 -72.52
CA ASP A 680 113.11 54.81 -71.58
C ASP A 680 113.70 54.17 -70.30
N THR A 681 113.68 52.84 -70.21
CA THR A 681 113.91 52.02 -69.02
C THR A 681 115.39 51.90 -68.59
N ARG A 682 116.20 52.98 -68.71
CA ARG A 682 117.67 52.89 -68.61
C ARG A 682 118.42 54.00 -67.85
N ARG A 683 117.73 54.97 -67.21
CA ARG A 683 118.43 56.16 -66.62
C ARG A 683 118.14 56.50 -65.15
N ALA A 684 117.36 55.70 -64.42
CA ALA A 684 117.05 55.93 -63.00
C ALA A 684 117.23 54.69 -62.11
N LEU A 685 117.90 53.65 -62.61
CA LEU A 685 118.02 52.36 -61.91
C LEU A 685 118.96 52.43 -60.69
N ASP A 686 119.94 53.35 -60.71
CA ASP A 686 121.00 53.42 -59.69
C ASP A 686 120.56 54.12 -58.39
N GLU A 687 119.64 55.10 -58.43
CA GLU A 687 119.13 55.76 -57.22
C GLU A 687 118.33 54.83 -56.30
N ILE A 688 117.67 53.82 -56.88
CA ILE A 688 116.77 52.90 -56.16
C ILE A 688 117.53 51.98 -55.19
N LEU A 689 118.80 51.69 -55.48
CA LEU A 689 119.60 50.75 -54.70
C LEU A 689 120.07 51.33 -53.35
N ALA A 690 120.26 52.65 -53.25
CA ALA A 690 120.68 53.31 -52.02
C ALA A 690 119.57 53.32 -50.94
N ARG A 691 118.30 53.54 -51.32
CA ARG A 691 117.17 53.60 -50.37
C ARG A 691 116.91 52.29 -49.63
N ARG A 692 117.11 51.15 -50.31
CA ARG A 692 116.76 49.80 -49.81
C ARG A 692 117.58 49.32 -48.60
N ALA A 693 118.67 49.99 -48.26
CA ALA A 693 119.47 49.66 -47.07
C ALA A 693 118.77 50.11 -45.77
N ALA A 694 118.32 51.38 -45.71
CA ALA A 694 117.78 51.98 -44.49
C ALA A 694 116.38 51.43 -44.10
N GLU A 695 115.58 51.01 -45.08
CA GLU A 695 114.22 50.51 -44.85
C GLU A 695 114.19 49.17 -44.08
N ARG A 696 115.25 48.36 -44.17
CA ARG A 696 115.31 47.01 -43.59
C ARG A 696 115.35 47.00 -42.06
N GLU A 697 116.10 47.90 -41.43
CA GLU A 697 116.19 47.95 -39.96
C GLU A 697 114.91 48.52 -39.32
N ALA A 698 114.26 49.48 -39.98
CA ALA A 698 112.98 50.03 -39.55
C ALA A 698 111.83 49.00 -39.61
N PHE A 699 111.86 48.11 -40.62
CA PHE A 699 110.89 47.02 -40.75
C PHE A 699 111.07 45.94 -39.67
N ALA A 700 112.31 45.61 -39.31
CA ALA A 700 112.62 44.57 -38.32
C ALA A 700 112.03 44.86 -36.94
N ARG A 701 112.12 46.11 -36.44
CA ARG A 701 111.55 46.49 -35.14
C ARG A 701 110.03 46.42 -35.13
N ARG A 702 109.38 47.00 -36.15
CA ARG A 702 107.90 46.99 -36.30
C ARG A 702 107.31 45.57 -36.34
N LYS A 703 108.07 44.57 -36.81
CA LYS A 703 107.62 43.18 -36.80
C LYS A 703 107.50 42.63 -35.38
N ALA A 704 108.48 42.90 -34.51
CA ALA A 704 108.49 42.38 -33.14
C ALA A 704 107.33 42.94 -32.29
N ASP A 705 107.07 44.24 -32.38
CA ASP A 705 106.00 44.91 -31.62
C ASP A 705 104.59 44.43 -32.05
N ALA A 706 104.43 44.10 -33.34
CA ALA A 706 103.19 43.53 -33.89
C ALA A 706 102.98 42.05 -33.50
N GLU A 707 104.05 41.33 -33.20
CA GLU A 707 104.02 39.90 -32.85
C GLU A 707 103.64 39.70 -31.37
N SER A 708 104.16 40.53 -30.46
CA SER A 708 103.74 40.52 -29.05
C SER A 708 102.27 40.96 -28.86
N SER A 709 101.85 42.00 -29.58
CA SER A 709 100.47 42.52 -29.55
C SER A 709 99.44 41.44 -29.95
N ARG A 710 99.75 40.67 -31.00
CA ARG A 710 98.88 39.56 -31.47
C ARG A 710 98.76 38.42 -30.45
N LEU A 711 99.83 38.09 -29.73
CA LEU A 711 99.79 37.03 -28.72
C LEU A 711 98.90 37.43 -27.53
N ALA A 712 98.99 38.67 -27.07
CA ALA A 712 98.12 39.20 -26.02
C ALA A 712 96.64 39.22 -26.45
N GLU A 713 96.37 39.63 -27.69
CA GLU A 713 95.00 39.65 -28.25
C GLU A 713 94.42 38.24 -28.40
N GLN A 714 95.20 37.25 -28.85
CA GLN A 714 94.78 35.85 -28.93
C GLN A 714 94.50 35.23 -27.55
N GLU A 715 95.30 35.54 -26.53
CA GLU A 715 95.09 35.03 -25.17
C GLU A 715 93.86 35.64 -24.49
N ALA A 716 93.58 36.93 -24.74
CA ALA A 716 92.36 37.59 -24.29
C ALA A 716 91.10 36.98 -24.95
N VAL A 717 91.15 36.70 -26.27
CA VAL A 717 90.07 36.02 -26.99
C VAL A 717 89.85 34.59 -26.45
N ARG A 718 90.92 33.83 -26.16
CA ARG A 718 90.78 32.47 -25.62
C ARG A 718 90.13 32.47 -24.23
N ARG A 719 90.59 33.32 -23.30
CA ARG A 719 89.96 33.47 -21.97
C ARG A 719 88.46 33.77 -22.05
N LYS A 720 88.05 34.66 -22.96
CA LYS A 720 86.63 34.99 -23.13
C LYS A 720 85.82 33.80 -23.66
N ALA A 721 86.37 33.05 -24.62
CA ALA A 721 85.74 31.82 -25.12
C ALA A 721 85.62 30.75 -24.01
N ASP A 722 86.64 30.60 -23.17
CA ASP A 722 86.63 29.67 -22.03
C ASP A 722 85.57 30.07 -20.98
N GLU A 723 85.42 31.38 -20.68
CA GLU A 723 84.38 31.89 -19.78
C GLU A 723 82.95 31.73 -20.34
N ASP A 724 82.72 32.06 -21.62
CA ASP A 724 81.40 31.91 -22.24
C ASP A 724 81.01 30.42 -22.38
N ALA A 725 81.97 29.53 -22.63
CA ALA A 725 81.77 28.08 -22.60
C ALA A 725 81.41 27.57 -21.19
N ALA A 726 82.08 28.06 -20.15
CA ALA A 726 81.78 27.71 -18.76
C ALA A 726 80.37 28.17 -18.34
N ARG A 727 79.98 29.40 -18.71
CA ARG A 727 78.62 29.93 -18.47
C ARG A 727 77.55 29.10 -19.16
N LYS A 728 77.78 28.71 -20.43
CA LYS A 728 76.86 27.85 -21.19
C LYS A 728 76.72 26.46 -20.55
N ALA A 729 77.84 25.84 -20.14
CA ALA A 729 77.82 24.54 -19.47
C ALA A 729 77.06 24.57 -18.12
N ALA A 730 77.20 25.66 -17.36
CA ALA A 730 76.45 25.86 -16.12
C ALA A 730 74.93 25.96 -16.37
N ALA A 731 74.51 26.78 -17.35
CA ALA A 731 73.10 26.93 -17.71
C ALA A 731 72.48 25.62 -18.24
N GLU A 732 73.22 24.85 -19.06
CA GLU A 732 72.76 23.52 -19.52
C GLU A 732 72.65 22.50 -18.38
N ALA A 733 73.54 22.56 -17.37
CA ALA A 733 73.47 21.70 -16.20
C ALA A 733 72.28 22.06 -15.28
N GLU A 734 71.96 23.35 -15.13
CA GLU A 734 70.79 23.81 -14.38
C GLU A 734 69.48 23.45 -15.09
N ALA A 735 69.39 23.66 -16.41
CA ALA A 735 68.24 23.26 -17.21
C ALA A 735 67.96 21.75 -17.13
N ARG A 736 69.01 20.90 -17.16
CA ARG A 736 68.87 19.44 -16.95
C ARG A 736 68.31 19.11 -15.56
N ARG A 737 68.82 19.75 -14.50
CA ARG A 737 68.34 19.54 -13.12
C ARG A 737 66.88 19.97 -12.93
N LEU A 738 66.42 21.02 -13.61
CA LEU A 738 65.02 21.40 -13.66
C LEU A 738 64.18 20.34 -14.40
N ALA A 739 64.59 19.92 -15.59
CA ALA A 739 63.89 18.90 -16.37
C ALA A 739 63.79 17.55 -15.63
N GLU A 740 64.85 17.12 -14.93
CA GLU A 740 64.86 15.92 -14.08
C GLU A 740 63.90 16.06 -12.89
N ARG A 741 63.86 17.24 -12.24
CA ARG A 741 62.90 17.53 -11.16
C ARG A 741 61.46 17.55 -11.63
N GLU A 742 61.17 18.12 -12.80
CA GLU A 742 59.83 18.10 -13.37
C GLU A 742 59.41 16.69 -13.82
N ALA A 743 60.31 15.91 -14.41
CA ALA A 743 60.06 14.51 -14.76
C ALA A 743 59.80 13.65 -13.52
N ALA A 744 60.54 13.88 -12.42
CA ALA A 744 60.29 13.24 -11.13
C ALA A 744 58.93 13.66 -10.54
N ARG A 745 58.60 14.96 -10.58
CA ARG A 745 57.32 15.49 -10.08
C ARG A 745 56.13 14.90 -10.85
N ARG A 746 56.19 14.88 -12.18
CA ARG A 746 55.14 14.27 -13.04
C ARG A 746 54.95 12.78 -12.77
N LYS A 747 56.04 12.03 -12.53
CA LYS A 747 55.94 10.61 -12.14
C LYS A 747 55.30 10.43 -10.76
N ALA A 748 55.63 11.29 -9.79
CA ALA A 748 54.99 11.26 -8.47
C ALA A 748 53.50 11.66 -8.54
N GLU A 749 53.16 12.66 -9.37
CA GLU A 749 51.78 13.07 -9.67
C GLU A 749 51.00 11.92 -10.35
N GLU A 750 51.58 11.22 -11.33
CA GLU A 750 50.95 10.07 -12.01
C GLU A 750 50.79 8.87 -11.06
N GLU A 751 51.79 8.56 -10.22
CA GLU A 751 51.69 7.47 -9.24
C GLU A 751 50.65 7.77 -8.15
N ALA A 752 50.59 9.02 -7.67
CA ALA A 752 49.56 9.48 -6.75
C ALA A 752 48.16 9.42 -7.39
N ALA A 753 48.03 9.83 -8.65
CA ALA A 753 46.77 9.72 -9.39
C ALA A 753 46.33 8.26 -9.59
N ARG A 754 47.25 7.33 -9.91
CA ARG A 754 46.96 5.89 -9.98
C ARG A 754 46.53 5.32 -8.63
N LYS A 755 47.17 5.71 -7.52
CA LYS A 755 46.79 5.28 -6.17
C LYS A 755 45.42 5.83 -5.77
N ALA A 756 45.16 7.10 -6.01
CA ALA A 756 43.86 7.73 -5.77
C ALA A 756 42.74 7.10 -6.62
N ALA A 757 43.01 6.75 -7.89
CA ALA A 757 42.06 6.04 -8.75
C ALA A 757 41.76 4.63 -8.22
N ALA A 758 42.78 3.86 -7.83
CA ALA A 758 42.61 2.53 -7.25
C ALA A 758 41.86 2.56 -5.90
N GLU A 759 42.11 3.57 -5.05
CA GLU A 759 41.33 3.78 -3.82
C GLU A 759 39.88 4.18 -4.11
N ALA A 760 39.63 5.02 -5.12
CA ALA A 760 38.28 5.40 -5.52
C ALA A 760 37.49 4.21 -6.11
N GLU A 761 38.17 3.34 -6.88
CA GLU A 761 37.60 2.09 -7.40
C GLU A 761 37.31 1.09 -6.27
N ALA A 762 38.24 0.88 -5.33
CA ALA A 762 38.03 0.03 -4.16
C ALA A 762 36.88 0.54 -3.26
N ARG A 763 36.77 1.85 -3.04
CA ARG A 763 35.65 2.47 -2.32
C ARG A 763 34.32 2.26 -3.06
N ARG A 764 34.29 2.43 -4.38
CA ARG A 764 33.09 2.18 -5.21
C ARG A 764 32.66 0.71 -5.19
N LEU A 765 33.60 -0.23 -5.21
CA LEU A 765 33.30 -1.66 -5.12
C LEU A 765 32.75 -2.03 -3.73
N ALA A 766 33.34 -1.51 -2.65
CA ALA A 766 32.82 -1.70 -1.29
C ALA A 766 31.44 -1.05 -1.11
N GLU A 767 31.22 0.15 -1.65
CA GLU A 767 29.92 0.83 -1.64
C GLU A 767 28.88 0.02 -2.42
N GLN A 768 29.19 -0.43 -3.64
CA GLN A 768 28.34 -1.34 -4.42
C GLN A 768 28.06 -2.66 -3.69
N GLU A 769 29.02 -3.23 -2.97
CA GLU A 769 28.80 -4.44 -2.17
C GLU A 769 27.86 -4.17 -0.99
N THR A 770 27.98 -3.04 -0.28
CA THR A 770 27.02 -2.67 0.78
C THR A 770 25.63 -2.34 0.25
N VAL A 771 25.53 -1.74 -0.94
CA VAL A 771 24.25 -1.51 -1.64
C VAL A 771 23.64 -2.83 -2.08
N ARG A 772 24.42 -3.75 -2.66
CA ARG A 772 23.95 -5.09 -3.04
C ARG A 772 23.49 -5.86 -1.80
N ARG A 773 24.26 -5.86 -0.71
CA ARG A 773 23.87 -6.55 0.53
C ARG A 773 22.59 -5.97 1.13
N LYS A 774 22.37 -4.65 1.08
CA LYS A 774 21.07 -4.05 1.45
C LYS A 774 19.94 -4.51 0.52
N ALA A 775 20.16 -4.50 -0.79
CA ALA A 775 19.17 -4.99 -1.76
C ALA A 775 18.86 -6.50 -1.56
N ASP A 776 19.85 -7.32 -1.22
CA ASP A 776 19.71 -8.74 -0.88
C ASP A 776 18.94 -8.91 0.45
N GLU A 777 19.26 -8.10 1.48
CA GLU A 777 18.54 -8.06 2.77
C GLU A 777 17.07 -7.61 2.60
N ASP A 778 16.79 -6.60 1.78
CA ASP A 778 15.45 -6.07 1.54
C ASP A 778 14.63 -6.97 0.61
N ALA A 779 15.26 -7.62 -0.38
CA ALA A 779 14.66 -8.68 -1.16
C ALA A 779 14.32 -9.91 -0.28
N ALA A 780 15.17 -10.26 0.68
CA ALA A 780 14.88 -11.32 1.65
C ALA A 780 13.72 -10.95 2.58
N ARG A 781 13.64 -9.70 3.06
CA ARG A 781 12.48 -9.19 3.83
C ARG A 781 11.20 -9.24 3.00
N LYS A 782 11.23 -8.80 1.74
CA LYS A 782 10.09 -8.85 0.83
C LYS A 782 9.65 -10.29 0.56
N ALA A 783 10.59 -11.19 0.28
CA ALA A 783 10.28 -12.62 0.08
C ALA A 783 9.71 -13.29 1.34
N ALA A 784 10.16 -12.89 2.54
CA ALA A 784 9.59 -13.35 3.80
C ALA A 784 8.15 -12.84 4.00
N ALA A 785 7.90 -11.55 3.74
CA ALA A 785 6.55 -10.95 3.79
C ALA A 785 5.60 -11.58 2.76
N GLU A 786 6.05 -11.82 1.52
CA GLU A 786 5.27 -12.53 0.50
C GLU A 786 5.00 -13.99 0.90
N ALA A 787 5.93 -14.67 1.55
CA ALA A 787 5.72 -16.03 2.07
C ALA A 787 4.75 -16.06 3.26
N GLU A 788 4.76 -15.03 4.12
CA GLU A 788 3.81 -14.88 5.22
C GLU A 788 2.40 -14.53 4.71
N ALA A 789 2.28 -13.62 3.74
CA ALA A 789 1.01 -13.31 3.07
C ALA A 789 0.40 -14.53 2.36
N ARG A 790 1.23 -15.35 1.68
CA ARG A 790 0.78 -16.63 1.09
C ARG A 790 0.28 -17.61 2.17
N ARG A 791 1.00 -17.75 3.29
CA ARG A 791 0.55 -18.58 4.43
C ARG A 791 -0.73 -18.07 5.08
N LEU A 792 -0.96 -16.76 5.09
CA LEU A 792 -2.21 -16.18 5.57
C LEU A 792 -3.36 -16.54 4.63
N ALA A 793 -3.20 -16.29 3.32
CA ALA A 793 -4.18 -16.65 2.30
C ALA A 793 -4.48 -18.17 2.23
N GLU A 794 -3.47 -19.03 2.44
CA GLU A 794 -3.65 -20.48 2.56
C GLU A 794 -4.49 -20.86 3.79
N ARG A 795 -4.30 -20.18 4.93
CA ARG A 795 -5.09 -20.40 6.16
C ARG A 795 -6.53 -19.87 6.02
N GLU A 796 -6.72 -18.75 5.34
CA GLU A 796 -8.04 -18.20 5.03
C GLU A 796 -8.80 -19.10 4.05
N ALA A 797 -8.16 -19.58 2.98
CA ALA A 797 -8.73 -20.55 2.06
C ALA A 797 -9.07 -21.89 2.74
N ALA A 798 -8.24 -22.35 3.68
CA ALA A 798 -8.53 -23.53 4.49
C ALA A 798 -9.75 -23.30 5.42
N ALA A 799 -9.84 -22.14 6.07
CA ALA A 799 -10.98 -21.78 6.92
C ALA A 799 -12.29 -21.61 6.14
N GLU A 800 -12.23 -21.07 4.91
CA GLU A 800 -13.37 -21.07 3.98
C GLU A 800 -13.79 -22.49 3.59
N ALA A 801 -12.84 -23.36 3.25
CA ALA A 801 -13.13 -24.75 2.88
C ALA A 801 -13.76 -25.53 4.05
N GLU A 802 -13.28 -25.32 5.28
CA GLU A 802 -13.87 -25.89 6.48
C GLU A 802 -15.28 -25.34 6.75
N ALA A 803 -15.47 -24.02 6.67
CA ALA A 803 -16.79 -23.40 6.84
C ALA A 803 -17.83 -23.89 5.81
N ARG A 804 -17.42 -24.08 4.55
CA ARG A 804 -18.28 -24.67 3.51
C ARG A 804 -18.68 -26.11 3.85
N ARG A 805 -17.73 -26.95 4.29
CA ARG A 805 -18.01 -28.35 4.69
C ARG A 805 -18.92 -28.44 5.91
N LEU A 806 -18.79 -27.53 6.88
CA LEU A 806 -19.70 -27.45 8.03
C LEU A 806 -21.11 -27.02 7.61
N ALA A 807 -21.23 -26.04 6.70
CA ALA A 807 -22.53 -25.63 6.14
C ALA A 807 -23.21 -26.75 5.34
N GLU A 808 -22.45 -27.53 4.56
CA GLU A 808 -22.95 -28.72 3.86
C GLU A 808 -23.42 -29.81 4.84
N GLN A 809 -22.67 -30.05 5.93
CA GLN A 809 -23.06 -30.99 6.98
C GLN A 809 -24.32 -30.54 7.73
N GLU A 810 -24.45 -29.26 8.07
CA GLU A 810 -25.69 -28.71 8.65
C GLU A 810 -26.87 -28.85 7.69
N ALA A 811 -26.70 -28.53 6.41
CA ALA A 811 -27.74 -28.66 5.40
C ALA A 811 -28.16 -30.12 5.19
N ALA A 812 -27.22 -31.06 5.25
CA ALA A 812 -27.52 -32.50 5.23
C ALA A 812 -28.24 -32.95 6.51
N ARG A 813 -27.84 -32.46 7.69
CA ARG A 813 -28.48 -32.77 8.98
C ARG A 813 -29.92 -32.27 9.00
N ARG A 814 -30.17 -31.02 8.60
CA ARG A 814 -31.53 -30.45 8.50
C ARG A 814 -32.42 -31.25 7.55
N LYS A 815 -31.91 -31.65 6.37
CA LYS A 815 -32.67 -32.52 5.45
C LYS A 815 -32.98 -33.89 6.04
N ALA A 816 -32.07 -34.47 6.83
CA ALA A 816 -32.29 -35.73 7.52
C ALA A 816 -33.29 -35.59 8.69
N GLU A 817 -33.25 -34.47 9.42
CA GLU A 817 -34.23 -34.09 10.45
C GLU A 817 -35.63 -33.88 9.83
N GLU A 818 -35.73 -33.12 8.73
CA GLU A 818 -36.95 -32.92 7.94
C GLU A 818 -37.51 -34.23 7.39
N GLU A 819 -36.67 -35.12 6.84
CA GLU A 819 -37.13 -36.43 6.33
C GLU A 819 -37.53 -37.36 7.49
N ALA A 820 -36.87 -37.30 8.64
CA ALA A 820 -37.26 -38.05 9.83
C ALA A 820 -38.62 -37.58 10.39
N GLU A 821 -38.85 -36.28 10.48
CA GLU A 821 -40.17 -35.73 10.86
C GLU A 821 -41.24 -36.04 9.80
N ARG A 822 -40.92 -35.98 8.51
CA ARG A 822 -41.88 -36.37 7.46
C ARG A 822 -42.24 -37.86 7.56
N ARG A 823 -41.26 -38.73 7.84
CA ARG A 823 -41.49 -40.17 8.08
C ARG A 823 -42.29 -40.42 9.38
N LYS A 824 -42.07 -39.65 10.44
CA LYS A 824 -42.91 -39.68 11.66
C LYS A 824 -44.34 -39.24 11.38
N ALA A 825 -44.53 -38.17 10.60
CA ALA A 825 -45.85 -37.69 10.20
C ALA A 825 -46.57 -38.69 9.30
N GLU A 826 -45.90 -39.26 8.30
CA GLU A 826 -46.42 -40.35 7.46
C GLU A 826 -46.79 -41.58 8.30
N ALA A 827 -45.97 -41.96 9.29
CA ALA A 827 -46.26 -43.07 10.20
C ALA A 827 -47.44 -42.77 11.14
N ALA A 828 -47.50 -41.58 11.73
CA ALA A 828 -48.62 -41.14 12.58
C ALA A 828 -49.94 -41.04 11.79
N GLN A 829 -49.88 -40.63 10.52
CA GLN A 829 -51.03 -40.60 9.62
C GLN A 829 -51.45 -42.01 9.18
N GLN A 830 -50.52 -42.93 8.97
CA GLN A 830 -50.82 -44.36 8.79
C GLN A 830 -51.43 -44.99 10.06
N GLU A 831 -50.95 -44.62 11.25
CA GLU A 831 -51.50 -45.09 12.52
C GLU A 831 -52.90 -44.51 12.77
N ALA A 832 -53.14 -43.24 12.43
CA ALA A 832 -54.47 -42.64 12.46
C ALA A 832 -55.44 -43.36 11.50
N VAL A 833 -55.04 -43.61 10.25
CA VAL A 833 -55.84 -44.38 9.29
C VAL A 833 -56.06 -45.84 9.76
N ALA A 834 -55.10 -46.44 10.47
CA ALA A 834 -55.26 -47.76 11.08
C ALA A 834 -56.19 -47.74 12.32
N ARG A 835 -56.20 -46.64 13.08
CA ARG A 835 -57.09 -46.38 14.21
C ARG A 835 -58.52 -46.16 13.74
N ASP A 836 -58.73 -45.36 12.70
CA ASP A 836 -60.03 -45.15 12.07
C ASP A 836 -60.54 -46.44 11.43
N ARG A 837 -59.67 -47.23 10.77
CA ARG A 837 -60.04 -48.58 10.29
C ARG A 837 -60.40 -49.56 11.41
N ARG A 838 -59.83 -49.43 12.62
CA ARG A 838 -60.25 -50.21 13.80
C ARG A 838 -61.56 -49.70 14.39
N ALA A 839 -61.80 -48.39 14.39
CA ALA A 839 -63.06 -47.80 14.86
C ALA A 839 -64.23 -48.05 13.89
N ALA A 840 -63.96 -48.17 12.59
CA ALA A 840 -64.93 -48.47 11.54
C ALA A 840 -65.15 -49.97 11.28
N GLN A 841 -64.51 -50.87 12.03
CA GLN A 841 -64.83 -52.30 11.99
C GLN A 841 -66.10 -52.57 12.82
N PRO A 842 -67.21 -53.05 12.22
CA PRO A 842 -68.34 -53.56 13.00
C PRO A 842 -67.89 -54.79 13.82
N PRO A 843 -68.55 -55.10 14.95
CA PRO A 843 -68.21 -56.25 15.77
C PRO A 843 -68.30 -57.54 14.96
N ALA A 844 -67.24 -58.36 15.00
CA ALA A 844 -67.08 -59.50 14.12
C ALA A 844 -68.16 -60.58 14.34
N THR A 845 -69.17 -60.60 13.45
CA THR A 845 -70.05 -61.74 13.28
C THR A 845 -69.24 -62.95 12.85
N ALA A 846 -69.43 -64.10 13.52
CA ALA A 846 -68.60 -65.28 13.30
C ALA A 846 -68.63 -65.76 11.84
N ILE A 847 -67.43 -65.97 11.26
CA ILE A 847 -67.26 -66.54 9.92
C ILE A 847 -67.93 -67.93 9.89
N PRO A 848 -68.83 -68.23 8.93
CA PRO A 848 -69.43 -69.55 8.82
C PRO A 848 -68.37 -70.63 8.61
N ALA A 849 -68.40 -71.70 9.40
CA ALA A 849 -67.41 -72.78 9.34
C ALA A 849 -67.28 -73.42 7.95
N ALA A 850 -68.36 -73.40 7.16
CA ALA A 850 -68.37 -73.85 5.77
C ALA A 850 -67.42 -73.07 4.85
N ALA A 851 -67.20 -71.77 5.09
CA ALA A 851 -66.24 -70.97 4.32
C ALA A 851 -64.79 -71.40 4.60
N PHE A 852 -64.48 -71.73 5.86
CA PHE A 852 -63.15 -72.20 6.26
C PHE A 852 -62.86 -73.63 5.74
N ASP A 853 -63.83 -74.55 5.81
CA ASP A 853 -63.71 -75.88 5.18
C ASP A 853 -63.49 -75.77 3.67
N CYS A 854 -64.26 -74.91 2.99
CA CYS A 854 -64.10 -74.72 1.56
C CYS A 854 -62.74 -74.13 1.20
N GLN A 855 -62.26 -73.11 1.93
CA GLN A 855 -60.92 -72.55 1.73
C GLN A 855 -59.84 -73.63 1.89
N LYS A 856 -59.97 -74.49 2.91
CA LYS A 856 -59.03 -75.59 3.12
C LYS A 856 -59.03 -76.56 1.94
N ARG A 857 -60.20 -77.04 1.51
CA ARG A 857 -60.33 -78.03 0.43
C ARG A 857 -59.85 -77.49 -0.92
N ILE A 858 -60.17 -76.23 -1.25
CA ILE A 858 -59.66 -75.56 -2.46
C ILE A 858 -58.12 -75.42 -2.38
N SER A 859 -57.59 -74.96 -1.24
CA SER A 859 -56.14 -74.87 -1.01
C SER A 859 -55.40 -76.20 -1.11
N GLU A 860 -56.03 -77.30 -0.66
CA GLU A 860 -55.43 -78.64 -0.70
C GLU A 860 -55.44 -79.21 -2.13
N ALA A 861 -56.55 -79.07 -2.86
CA ALA A 861 -56.63 -79.46 -4.28
C ALA A 861 -55.63 -78.68 -5.16
N ALA A 862 -55.53 -77.36 -4.97
CA ALA A 862 -54.59 -76.49 -5.69
C ALA A 862 -53.11 -76.71 -5.32
N LYS A 863 -52.81 -77.45 -4.25
CA LYS A 863 -51.46 -77.88 -3.86
C LYS A 863 -51.14 -79.31 -4.28
N ALA A 864 -52.17 -80.17 -4.42
CA ALA A 864 -52.02 -81.55 -4.83
C ALA A 864 -51.83 -81.71 -6.36
N GLY A 865 -52.55 -80.91 -7.15
CA GLY A 865 -52.38 -80.82 -8.60
C GLY A 865 -51.62 -79.55 -9.01
N VAL A 866 -50.96 -79.58 -10.16
CA VAL A 866 -50.25 -78.42 -10.71
C VAL A 866 -51.12 -77.74 -11.77
N ILE A 867 -51.20 -76.40 -11.72
CA ILE A 867 -51.81 -75.59 -12.78
C ILE A 867 -50.68 -75.03 -13.65
N LEU A 868 -50.58 -75.53 -14.89
CA LEU A 868 -49.53 -75.23 -15.85
C LEU A 868 -50.05 -74.36 -16.99
N PHE A 869 -49.19 -73.46 -17.44
CA PHE A 869 -49.43 -72.60 -18.60
C PHE A 869 -48.34 -72.82 -19.63
N ASP A 870 -48.70 -72.72 -20.91
CA ASP A 870 -47.74 -72.89 -22.00
C ASP A 870 -46.68 -71.77 -22.00
N TYR A 871 -45.54 -72.04 -22.63
CA TYR A 871 -44.35 -71.19 -22.50
C TYR A 871 -44.63 -69.74 -22.95
N ALA A 872 -44.37 -68.79 -22.05
CA ALA A 872 -44.70 -67.36 -22.19
C ALA A 872 -46.21 -67.01 -22.39
N SER A 873 -47.12 -68.00 -22.38
CA SER A 873 -48.56 -67.81 -22.58
C SER A 873 -49.34 -67.66 -21.26
N SER A 874 -50.61 -67.28 -21.37
CA SER A 874 -51.64 -67.43 -20.34
C SER A 874 -52.66 -68.54 -20.66
N GLU A 875 -52.44 -69.30 -21.73
CA GLU A 875 -53.22 -70.50 -22.07
C GLU A 875 -52.86 -71.67 -21.13
N LEU A 876 -53.86 -72.47 -20.77
CA LEU A 876 -53.75 -73.56 -19.81
C LEU A 876 -53.37 -74.87 -20.51
N SER A 877 -52.29 -75.51 -20.07
CA SER A 877 -51.90 -76.85 -20.54
C SER A 877 -53.00 -77.87 -20.24
N ALA A 878 -53.15 -78.86 -21.13
CA ALA A 878 -54.05 -80.00 -20.96
C ALA A 878 -53.80 -80.77 -19.65
N ASP A 879 -52.56 -80.81 -19.16
CA ASP A 879 -52.19 -81.48 -17.90
C ASP A 879 -52.83 -80.83 -16.67
N SER A 880 -53.24 -79.56 -16.77
CA SER A 880 -53.90 -78.81 -15.69
C SER A 880 -55.35 -79.21 -15.49
N ARG A 881 -55.99 -79.84 -16.49
CA ARG A 881 -57.45 -80.07 -16.50
C ARG A 881 -57.95 -80.88 -15.30
N PRO A 882 -57.34 -82.02 -14.90
CA PRO A 882 -57.81 -82.77 -13.73
C PRO A 882 -57.80 -81.95 -12.43
N THR A 883 -56.78 -81.10 -12.25
CA THR A 883 -56.69 -80.16 -11.12
C THR A 883 -57.82 -79.14 -11.15
N LEU A 884 -58.10 -78.57 -12.33
CA LEU A 884 -59.12 -77.53 -12.52
C LEU A 884 -60.56 -78.07 -12.46
N ASP A 885 -60.79 -79.30 -12.93
CA ASP A 885 -62.07 -80.00 -12.83
C ASP A 885 -62.41 -80.32 -11.36
N GLU A 886 -61.43 -80.78 -10.58
CA GLU A 886 -61.58 -81.00 -9.14
C GLU A 886 -61.81 -79.69 -8.37
N LEU A 887 -61.09 -78.61 -8.72
CA LEU A 887 -61.32 -77.28 -8.17
C LEU A 887 -62.72 -76.74 -8.49
N ALA A 888 -63.22 -76.96 -9.71
CA ALA A 888 -64.59 -76.61 -10.09
C ALA A 888 -65.62 -77.41 -9.29
N ARG A 889 -65.40 -78.72 -9.11
CA ARG A 889 -66.25 -79.60 -8.29
C ARG A 889 -66.32 -79.14 -6.83
N ILE A 890 -65.17 -78.75 -6.25
CA ILE A 890 -65.13 -78.21 -4.88
C ILE A 890 -65.83 -76.86 -4.80
N ALA A 891 -65.55 -75.92 -5.71
CA ALA A 891 -66.19 -74.60 -5.74
C ALA A 891 -67.71 -74.66 -5.99
N GLY A 892 -68.19 -75.67 -6.72
CA GLY A 892 -69.61 -76.01 -6.89
C GLY A 892 -70.25 -76.55 -5.61
N SER A 893 -69.51 -77.33 -4.82
CA SER A 893 -69.98 -77.82 -3.50
C SER A 893 -70.04 -76.74 -2.40
N CYS A 894 -69.62 -75.51 -2.70
CA CYS A 894 -69.68 -74.35 -1.82
C CYS A 894 -70.41 -73.20 -2.55
N PRO A 895 -71.75 -73.25 -2.74
CA PRO A 895 -72.46 -72.32 -3.61
C PRO A 895 -72.33 -70.84 -3.21
N ASP A 896 -72.16 -70.55 -1.91
CA ASP A 896 -72.32 -69.21 -1.34
C ASP A 896 -70.99 -68.45 -1.08
N VAL A 897 -69.84 -69.01 -1.45
CA VAL A 897 -68.52 -68.38 -1.22
C VAL A 897 -67.97 -67.68 -2.46
N ALA A 898 -67.50 -66.45 -2.32
CA ALA A 898 -66.71 -65.77 -3.34
C ALA A 898 -65.26 -66.28 -3.30
N ILE A 899 -64.64 -66.48 -4.47
CA ILE A 899 -63.30 -67.06 -4.62
C ILE A 899 -62.48 -66.10 -5.51
N ALA A 900 -61.41 -65.54 -4.94
CA ALA A 900 -60.37 -64.89 -5.72
C ALA A 900 -59.35 -65.93 -6.20
N VAL A 901 -58.89 -65.74 -7.43
CA VAL A 901 -57.85 -66.54 -8.09
C VAL A 901 -56.63 -65.64 -8.23
N GLU A 902 -55.53 -66.04 -7.60
CA GLU A 902 -54.38 -65.18 -7.33
C GLU A 902 -53.17 -65.65 -8.14
N GLY A 903 -52.77 -64.83 -9.12
CA GLY A 903 -51.64 -65.12 -10.00
C GLY A 903 -50.33 -64.53 -9.48
N HIS A 904 -49.28 -65.34 -9.50
CA HIS A 904 -47.92 -64.95 -9.11
C HIS A 904 -46.88 -65.28 -10.20
N THR A 905 -45.79 -64.51 -10.24
CA THR A 905 -44.63 -64.74 -11.10
C THR A 905 -43.34 -64.78 -10.27
N ASP A 906 -42.25 -65.23 -10.88
CA ASP A 906 -40.90 -64.92 -10.40
C ASP A 906 -40.49 -63.49 -10.76
N SER A 907 -39.36 -63.05 -10.21
CA SER A 907 -38.75 -61.73 -10.47
C SER A 907 -37.93 -61.68 -11.77
N VAL A 908 -38.49 -62.18 -12.87
CA VAL A 908 -37.85 -62.18 -14.20
C VAL A 908 -38.82 -61.52 -15.18
N GLY A 909 -38.35 -60.50 -15.90
CA GLY A 909 -39.21 -59.60 -16.70
C GLY A 909 -39.41 -58.24 -16.01
N GLN A 910 -40.26 -57.38 -16.59
CA GLN A 910 -40.63 -56.12 -15.96
C GLN A 910 -41.81 -56.32 -15.00
N ARG A 911 -41.76 -55.72 -13.81
CA ARG A 911 -42.81 -55.77 -12.78
C ARG A 911 -44.21 -55.47 -13.30
N THR A 912 -44.34 -54.53 -14.24
CA THR A 912 -45.58 -54.16 -14.93
C THR A 912 -46.16 -55.30 -15.77
N ASP A 913 -45.33 -56.00 -16.51
CA ASP A 913 -45.77 -57.08 -17.41
C ASP A 913 -45.94 -58.39 -16.65
N ASN A 914 -45.13 -58.62 -15.61
CA ASN A 914 -45.34 -59.67 -14.62
C ASN A 914 -46.71 -59.55 -13.93
N ARG A 915 -47.15 -58.32 -13.62
CA ARG A 915 -48.51 -58.07 -13.09
C ARG A 915 -49.61 -58.33 -14.13
N LYS A 916 -49.42 -57.94 -15.40
CA LYS A 916 -50.37 -58.24 -16.50
C LYS A 916 -50.44 -59.73 -16.85
N LEU A 917 -49.32 -60.44 -16.76
CA LEU A 917 -49.25 -61.88 -17.07
C LEU A 917 -49.90 -62.72 -15.97
N SER A 918 -49.62 -62.39 -14.71
CA SER A 918 -50.30 -63.05 -13.57
C SER A 918 -51.81 -62.82 -13.57
N LEU A 919 -52.28 -61.59 -13.87
CA LEU A 919 -53.70 -61.31 -13.98
C LEU A 919 -54.35 -62.16 -15.08
N ARG A 920 -53.82 -62.13 -16.32
CA ARG A 920 -54.36 -62.94 -17.43
C ARG A 920 -54.36 -64.44 -17.14
N ARG A 921 -53.38 -64.95 -16.40
CA ARG A 921 -53.34 -66.36 -15.98
C ARG A 921 -54.44 -66.71 -14.98
N ALA A 922 -54.74 -65.83 -14.02
CA ALA A 922 -55.88 -65.98 -13.13
C ALA A 922 -57.22 -65.87 -13.89
N GLU A 923 -57.31 -64.97 -14.88
CA GLU A 923 -58.49 -64.84 -15.76
C GLU A 923 -58.74 -66.12 -16.57
N SER A 924 -57.72 -66.72 -17.19
CA SER A 924 -57.83 -68.00 -17.90
C SER A 924 -58.32 -69.15 -17.00
N VAL A 925 -57.85 -69.20 -15.75
CA VAL A 925 -58.32 -70.19 -14.76
C VAL A 925 -59.79 -69.98 -14.44
N ILE A 926 -60.24 -68.73 -14.25
CA ILE A 926 -61.65 -68.41 -14.02
C ILE A 926 -62.49 -68.79 -15.25
N GLU A 927 -62.03 -68.52 -16.47
CA GLU A 927 -62.73 -68.93 -17.69
C GLU A 927 -62.82 -70.45 -17.86
N TYR A 928 -61.89 -71.22 -17.29
CA TYR A 928 -62.03 -72.66 -17.17
C TYR A 928 -63.11 -73.03 -16.15
N LEU A 929 -63.01 -72.53 -14.91
CA LEU A 929 -63.97 -72.83 -13.82
C LEU A 929 -65.42 -72.45 -14.19
N VAL A 930 -65.61 -71.37 -14.95
CA VAL A 930 -66.93 -70.94 -15.44
C VAL A 930 -67.49 -71.89 -16.49
N ARG A 931 -66.66 -72.39 -17.42
CA ARG A 931 -67.07 -73.45 -18.36
C ARG A 931 -67.36 -74.78 -17.67
N ALA A 932 -66.70 -75.04 -16.53
CA ALA A 932 -66.98 -76.17 -15.65
C ALA A 932 -68.16 -75.94 -14.68
N GLY A 933 -68.90 -74.83 -14.79
CA GLY A 933 -70.17 -74.59 -14.10
C GLY A 933 -70.13 -73.70 -12.85
N VAL A 934 -68.97 -73.13 -12.48
CA VAL A 934 -68.88 -72.20 -11.34
C VAL A 934 -69.33 -70.80 -11.79
N SER A 935 -70.22 -70.13 -11.04
CA SER A 935 -70.71 -68.79 -11.43
C SER A 935 -69.59 -67.75 -11.52
N ARG A 936 -69.48 -67.04 -12.65
CA ARG A 936 -68.51 -65.94 -12.85
C ARG A 936 -68.70 -64.82 -11.81
N SER A 937 -69.92 -64.59 -11.31
CA SER A 937 -70.19 -63.59 -10.26
C SER A 937 -69.47 -63.86 -8.94
N ARG A 938 -69.06 -65.11 -8.71
CA ARG A 938 -68.31 -65.54 -7.51
C ARG A 938 -66.79 -65.58 -7.72
N LEU A 939 -66.28 -65.24 -8.91
CA LEU A 939 -64.89 -65.48 -9.29
C LEU A 939 -64.16 -64.19 -9.67
N ARG A 940 -63.10 -63.87 -8.92
CA ARG A 940 -62.33 -62.62 -9.04
C ARG A 940 -60.86 -62.88 -9.39
N ALA A 941 -60.36 -62.33 -10.50
CA ALA A 941 -58.94 -62.45 -10.85
C ALA A 941 -58.11 -61.41 -10.10
N VAL A 942 -56.94 -61.80 -9.58
CA VAL A 942 -55.97 -60.89 -8.96
C VAL A 942 -54.56 -61.21 -9.47
N GLY A 943 -53.91 -60.24 -10.13
CA GLY A 943 -52.51 -60.35 -10.55
C GLY A 943 -51.58 -59.60 -9.60
N TYR A 944 -50.77 -60.34 -8.84
CA TYR A 944 -49.74 -59.79 -7.94
C TYR A 944 -48.36 -59.71 -8.60
N GLY A 945 -48.13 -60.47 -9.67
CA GLY A 945 -46.80 -60.63 -10.27
C GLY A 945 -45.79 -61.15 -9.24
N GLU A 946 -44.65 -60.50 -9.16
CA GLU A 946 -43.52 -60.84 -8.28
C GLU A 946 -43.64 -60.33 -6.84
N ALA A 947 -44.70 -59.58 -6.49
CA ALA A 947 -44.81 -58.85 -5.22
C ALA A 947 -44.92 -59.74 -3.97
N HIS A 948 -45.41 -60.98 -4.12
CA HIS A 948 -45.57 -61.95 -3.03
C HIS A 948 -44.93 -63.30 -3.42
N PRO A 949 -43.59 -63.41 -3.34
CA PRO A 949 -42.86 -64.64 -3.62
C PRO A 949 -43.02 -65.62 -2.46
N LEU A 950 -43.29 -66.89 -2.76
CA LEU A 950 -43.41 -67.99 -1.79
C LEU A 950 -42.04 -68.40 -1.22
N VAL A 951 -40.99 -68.26 -2.03
CA VAL A 951 -39.58 -68.53 -1.68
C VAL A 951 -38.65 -67.48 -2.32
N PRO A 952 -37.45 -67.21 -1.78
CA PRO A 952 -36.52 -66.27 -2.41
C PRO A 952 -36.18 -66.66 -3.85
N ASN A 953 -36.23 -65.72 -4.80
CA ASN A 953 -36.01 -65.93 -6.24
C ASN A 953 -34.56 -66.34 -6.64
N SER A 954 -33.74 -66.78 -5.68
CA SER A 954 -32.30 -67.04 -5.81
C SER A 954 -31.92 -68.20 -6.74
N SER A 955 -32.80 -69.19 -6.94
CA SER A 955 -32.54 -70.36 -7.80
C SER A 955 -33.63 -70.55 -8.87
N SER A 956 -33.32 -71.25 -9.95
CA SER A 956 -34.30 -71.64 -10.98
C SER A 956 -35.44 -72.47 -10.39
N ALA A 957 -35.15 -73.39 -9.47
CA ALA A 957 -36.14 -74.18 -8.75
C ALA A 957 -37.06 -73.32 -7.87
N ASN A 958 -36.52 -72.32 -7.15
CA ASN A 958 -37.33 -71.40 -6.37
C ASN A 958 -38.20 -70.50 -7.25
N ARG A 959 -37.66 -70.01 -8.37
CA ARG A 959 -38.42 -69.23 -9.36
C ARG A 959 -39.57 -70.04 -9.97
N ALA A 960 -39.36 -71.33 -10.26
CA ALA A 960 -40.43 -72.23 -10.69
C ALA A 960 -41.55 -72.33 -9.61
N ARG A 961 -41.19 -72.45 -8.33
CA ARG A 961 -42.16 -72.48 -7.21
C ARG A 961 -42.92 -71.17 -6.98
N ASN A 962 -42.38 -70.03 -7.44
CA ASN A 962 -43.05 -68.73 -7.34
C ASN A 962 -44.08 -68.49 -8.46
N ARG A 963 -43.92 -69.16 -9.62
CA ARG A 963 -44.85 -69.12 -10.76
C ARG A 963 -46.07 -70.02 -10.49
N ARG A 964 -46.99 -69.54 -9.65
CA ARG A 964 -48.12 -70.31 -9.13
C ARG A 964 -49.45 -69.57 -9.26
N ILE A 965 -50.53 -70.34 -9.16
CA ILE A 965 -51.88 -69.84 -8.90
C ILE A 965 -52.25 -70.26 -7.48
N GLU A 966 -52.74 -69.32 -6.67
CA GLU A 966 -53.35 -69.60 -5.38
C GLU A 966 -54.84 -69.17 -5.40
N PHE A 967 -55.59 -69.60 -4.38
CA PHE A 967 -57.02 -69.35 -4.28
C PHE A 967 -57.35 -68.89 -2.87
N SER A 968 -58.06 -67.77 -2.75
CA SER A 968 -58.52 -67.21 -1.48
C SER A 968 -60.03 -67.00 -1.52
N ILE A 969 -60.72 -67.25 -0.41
CA ILE A 969 -62.15 -66.97 -0.27
C ILE A 969 -62.30 -65.55 0.27
N ASP A 970 -62.99 -64.70 -0.48
CA ASP A 970 -63.34 -63.37 -0.02
C ASP A 970 -64.57 -63.50 0.89
N VAL A 971 -64.36 -63.30 2.19
CA VAL A 971 -65.43 -63.39 3.22
C VAL A 971 -66.26 -62.10 3.32
N ASN A 972 -65.97 -61.10 2.48
CA ASN A 972 -66.74 -59.87 2.34
C ASN A 972 -67.25 -59.76 0.91
N GLY A 973 -68.50 -60.17 0.68
CA GLY A 973 -69.18 -60.07 -0.61
C GLY A 973 -69.61 -58.66 -0.97
#